data_AF-A0A5N6JT42-F1
#
_entry.id   AF-A0A5N6JT42-F1
#
_cell.length_a   1.000
_cell.length_b   1.000
_cell.length_c   1.000
_cell.angle_alpha   90.00
_cell.angle_beta   90.00
_cell.angle_gamma   90.00
#
_symmetry.space_group_name_H-M   'P 1'
#
loop_
_entity.id
_entity.type
_entity.pdbx_description
1 polymer ?
#
loop_
_entity_poly.entity_id
_entity_poly.type
_entity_poly.pdbx_seq_one_letter_code
_entity_poly.pdbx_strand_id
1 'polypeptide(L)'
;METLGPPLLLGDSDLDMSLHENSQVAPINGTLSNGNGFVDPRVLTSTETAHLTYDEQNYDDDNYMSSSYEDMKIIATPRQAYLPTGCCYDDRMKLHASGDFSDNGPHPEDPRRIESIMRTFKLAGLLYTGGAEKLGKILEEAPSKYMWRIAAREARKDEICTLHTSMHYEWVKSLAYKTSEQLREMNISMDVGRTSLYVGLCTYEAALISAGGAIETCKHVVEGTVRNAIAVIRPPGHHAEADAALGFCIFNNVPIAAKICLLDYPEKCKKILIVDWDIHHGNGTQNMFYDDPNVLYISIHVYDNGNFYPGQPEDRSIPDGGNDKVGRGAGLGKNVNIGWHSQGMGDGEYMAAFQEVIMPIAQEYDPDLVIISAGFDAAAGDELGGCFVSPACYSQMTHMLMSLADGKVAVCLEGGYNLSAISRSALAVAKTLMGEPPIRLPIPSINTKAATVLQEVRFYQSPYWECMRSGMFSYKEAQFKGAVRVDDVVRDYQRNVLSKNHRMVSLWIQRHQLARTFDNQVMVTPMINFAKKVLIIIHDPAELLAAPDPLTAQVSTHNAYVVDPVLGYIEWAVANEIGVMDINIPWNSEPLVSATGSYPPRSTGFELENEIKDLVCYIWDNFIDLYASDNILLMGAGDAYLAVKQLLTSRDCRHRIAGVLAFITGSLRPVKSETDSGLSSWYKSNSEIYVAGNHACWTDEENIRKVKKQRFGNVVQSEEKSLVRMLRRHELRAKEWMLEKFEEKTREDFVMTIGDENAAPDEVFIKKSLGILSFPRYLPIIRQALENAYGPIPSLVKLVISDESTKAKSVIGTGIRRDNTLDRILKVSDEPSLPSHLLVKMVKFGRVASRWVEIFPQFRWRVDYQNRRFLRPHEQRRLRQAIYNYWIYSNLFHDDIYTNFNPDLPSDPDSQHATMFMNFMPSPPPENGDHRLRLIQSFTTIEIVQLKEFLQHVVKLIEIDLYPSDSTIQAQHNFTSQAVEKIAWGDGAQYRDLVRDLLKYNPVDLVYLYDQTFTKSERAEYMCARELGSNHTPATLGQAILCITEKRRRDELESHDFSYSHPHVKHHFHQVMYQSHDSCVQGENLKFGIADHPDGESYSEDHPFNNDDKIVFSDDI
;
A
#
# COMPACT_ATOMS: atom_id res chain seq x y z
N MET A 1 -3.05 23.81 -71.92
CA MET A 1 -3.91 24.78 -71.22
C MET A 1 -3.06 25.37 -70.11
N GLU A 2 -2.34 26.46 -70.37
CA GLU A 2 -2.87 27.83 -70.53
C GLU A 2 -3.18 28.45 -69.14
N THR A 3 -2.30 29.30 -68.59
CA THR A 3 -2.09 30.76 -68.88
C THR A 3 -3.22 31.62 -68.29
N LEU A 4 -3.08 32.85 -67.79
CA LEU A 4 -2.04 33.90 -67.65
C LEU A 4 -2.34 34.60 -66.29
N GLY A 5 -1.57 35.51 -65.68
CA GLY A 5 -0.49 36.40 -66.14
C GLY A 5 -0.28 37.55 -65.11
N PRO A 6 0.65 38.50 -65.36
CA PRO A 6 1.41 39.21 -64.31
C PRO A 6 1.15 40.77 -64.40
N PRO A 7 2.07 41.78 -64.26
CA PRO A 7 3.53 41.77 -63.93
C PRO A 7 4.18 43.04 -63.24
N LEU A 8 5.53 43.00 -63.06
CA LEU A 8 6.55 44.12 -62.97
C LEU A 8 6.60 45.05 -61.71
N LEU A 9 7.71 45.71 -61.29
CA LEU A 9 9.20 45.45 -61.27
C LEU A 9 9.94 46.59 -60.47
N LEU A 10 11.30 46.55 -60.42
CA LEU A 10 12.34 47.55 -60.01
C LEU A 10 12.86 47.45 -58.54
N GLY A 11 14.17 47.54 -58.23
CA GLY A 11 15.41 47.61 -59.05
C GLY A 11 16.71 47.87 -58.23
N ASP A 12 17.89 47.56 -58.82
CA ASP A 12 19.30 47.93 -58.49
C ASP A 12 19.93 47.41 -57.14
N SER A 13 21.11 46.78 -56.96
CA SER A 13 22.53 46.82 -57.47
C SER A 13 23.51 47.65 -56.59
N ASP A 14 24.83 47.37 -56.43
CA ASP A 14 25.77 46.48 -57.16
C ASP A 14 27.05 46.03 -56.36
N LEU A 15 27.72 44.96 -56.87
CA LEU A 15 29.16 44.51 -56.83
C LEU A 15 30.18 44.65 -55.64
N ASP A 16 31.01 43.59 -55.56
CA ASP A 16 32.27 43.28 -54.84
C ASP A 16 33.31 44.38 -54.49
N MET A 17 34.06 44.13 -53.39
CA MET A 17 35.54 44.25 -53.35
C MET A 17 36.18 43.38 -52.24
N SER A 18 37.36 42.83 -52.53
CA SER A 18 38.24 42.09 -51.60
C SER A 18 39.60 42.80 -51.42
N LEU A 19 40.29 42.57 -50.29
CA LEU A 19 41.71 42.15 -50.18
C LEU A 19 42.45 42.48 -48.84
N HIS A 20 43.35 41.55 -48.47
CA HIS A 20 44.56 41.61 -47.62
C HIS A 20 44.53 41.94 -46.09
N GLU A 21 44.65 40.86 -45.30
CA GLU A 21 45.86 40.46 -44.53
C GLU A 21 46.74 41.46 -43.74
N ASN A 22 46.92 41.14 -42.44
CA ASN A 22 48.17 40.67 -41.78
C ASN A 22 48.73 41.40 -40.53
N SER A 23 49.10 40.58 -39.53
CA SER A 23 50.09 40.79 -38.44
C SER A 23 49.75 41.74 -37.26
N GLN A 24 50.20 41.54 -36.00
CA GLN A 24 50.73 40.37 -35.23
C GLN A 24 50.81 40.73 -33.70
N VAL A 25 51.23 39.76 -32.85
CA VAL A 25 51.80 39.89 -31.47
C VAL A 25 50.86 39.82 -30.22
N ALA A 26 50.55 38.58 -29.80
CA ALA A 26 50.90 37.85 -28.54
C ALA A 26 51.26 38.59 -27.21
N PRO A 27 51.32 37.92 -26.00
CA PRO A 27 51.02 36.50 -25.66
C PRO A 27 50.13 36.27 -24.39
N ILE A 28 49.88 34.97 -24.09
CA ILE A 28 49.11 34.39 -22.95
C ILE A 28 50.07 33.92 -21.82
N ASN A 29 49.58 33.67 -20.60
CA ASN A 29 50.24 32.71 -19.68
C ASN A 29 49.30 32.02 -18.65
N GLY A 30 49.40 30.68 -18.52
CA GLY A 30 48.80 29.81 -17.48
C GLY A 30 47.31 29.45 -17.63
N THR A 31 46.83 28.20 -17.45
CA THR A 31 47.47 26.91 -17.06
C THR A 31 46.63 25.70 -17.55
N LEU A 32 47.25 24.52 -17.65
CA LEU A 32 46.70 23.24 -18.15
C LEU A 32 45.90 22.44 -17.10
N SER A 33 44.90 21.65 -17.51
CA SER A 33 44.96 20.15 -17.58
C SER A 33 43.58 19.47 -17.72
N ASN A 34 43.60 18.18 -18.08
CA ASN A 34 42.47 17.27 -18.36
C ASN A 34 41.71 17.56 -19.67
N GLY A 35 41.50 16.61 -20.59
CA GLY A 35 41.77 15.17 -20.55
C GLY A 35 40.49 14.38 -20.79
N ASN A 36 40.11 14.22 -22.06
CA ASN A 36 39.17 13.22 -22.55
C ASN A 36 39.34 13.08 -24.07
N GLY A 37 39.78 11.91 -24.52
CA GLY A 37 40.00 11.63 -25.94
C GLY A 37 38.69 11.36 -26.66
N PHE A 38 38.27 12.28 -27.53
CA PHE A 38 37.20 12.07 -28.50
C PHE A 38 37.76 12.39 -29.88
N VAL A 39 37.77 11.40 -30.79
CA VAL A 39 38.26 11.56 -32.17
C VAL A 39 37.04 11.59 -33.10
N ASP A 40 36.96 12.59 -33.98
CA ASP A 40 35.89 12.72 -34.96
C ASP A 40 35.93 11.53 -35.96
N PRO A 41 34.83 10.75 -36.12
CA PRO A 41 34.78 9.61 -37.03
C PRO A 41 35.08 9.91 -38.51
N ARG A 42 35.10 11.18 -38.93
CA ARG A 42 35.35 11.59 -40.33
C ARG A 42 36.82 11.59 -40.74
N VAL A 43 37.75 11.36 -39.82
CA VAL A 43 39.21 11.42 -40.08
C VAL A 43 39.81 10.06 -40.48
N LEU A 44 39.03 8.97 -40.44
CA LEU A 44 39.53 7.60 -40.71
C LEU A 44 39.49 7.17 -42.20
N THR A 45 39.25 8.08 -43.15
CA THR A 45 39.28 7.77 -44.59
C THR A 45 40.02 8.84 -45.41
N SER A 46 41.33 8.97 -45.19
CA SER A 46 42.24 9.65 -46.12
C SER A 46 43.57 8.91 -46.23
N THR A 47 43.73 8.14 -47.30
CA THR A 47 44.99 7.46 -47.64
C THR A 47 45.94 8.42 -48.36
N GLU A 48 46.93 8.96 -47.66
CA GLU A 48 48.14 9.53 -48.29
C GLU A 48 49.42 9.05 -47.59
N THR A 49 50.50 9.00 -48.36
CA THR A 49 51.70 8.18 -48.09
C THR A 49 52.93 8.99 -47.65
N ALA A 50 53.77 8.34 -46.83
CA ALA A 50 55.16 8.70 -46.48
C ALA A 50 55.31 9.92 -45.53
N HIS A 51 56.28 10.01 -44.61
CA HIS A 51 57.65 9.49 -44.62
C HIS A 51 58.16 9.07 -43.22
N LEU A 52 59.24 8.27 -43.20
CA LEU A 52 60.03 7.92 -42.01
C LEU A 52 60.94 9.07 -41.55
N THR A 53 61.17 9.18 -40.24
CA THR A 53 62.52 9.33 -39.66
C THR A 53 62.55 8.89 -38.19
N TYR A 54 63.64 8.23 -37.80
CA TYR A 54 63.97 7.84 -36.43
C TYR A 54 64.46 9.04 -35.61
N ASP A 55 64.38 8.95 -34.28
CA ASP A 55 65.56 9.17 -33.43
C ASP A 55 65.43 8.37 -32.12
N GLU A 56 66.53 7.73 -31.71
CA GLU A 56 66.65 6.90 -30.50
C GLU A 56 67.15 7.73 -29.31
N GLN A 57 66.74 7.39 -28.08
CA GLN A 57 67.72 7.28 -26.99
C GLN A 57 67.21 6.45 -25.80
N ASN A 58 68.07 5.53 -25.37
CA ASN A 58 67.82 4.46 -24.40
C ASN A 58 67.61 4.95 -22.96
N TYR A 59 66.96 4.11 -22.14
CA TYR A 59 67.59 3.57 -20.93
C TYR A 59 66.99 2.19 -20.61
N ASP A 60 67.83 1.16 -20.61
CA ASP A 60 67.47 -0.22 -20.28
C ASP A 60 67.42 -0.44 -18.75
N ASP A 61 66.56 -1.34 -18.28
CA ASP A 61 66.93 -2.30 -17.24
C ASP A 61 66.15 -3.62 -17.42
N ASP A 62 66.85 -4.74 -17.30
CA ASP A 62 66.42 -6.06 -17.78
C ASP A 62 65.85 -6.96 -16.67
N ASN A 63 64.80 -7.74 -16.98
CA ASN A 63 64.88 -9.22 -16.91
C ASN A 63 63.64 -9.96 -17.48
N TYR A 64 63.82 -10.56 -18.65
CA TYR A 64 63.37 -11.91 -19.04
C TYR A 64 61.95 -12.41 -18.66
N MET A 65 61.06 -12.49 -19.65
CA MET A 65 60.89 -13.69 -20.49
C MET A 65 59.82 -13.46 -21.57
N SER A 66 60.23 -13.39 -22.84
CA SER A 66 59.33 -13.42 -24.00
C SER A 66 59.94 -14.29 -25.11
N SER A 67 59.20 -15.28 -25.57
CA SER A 67 59.61 -16.21 -26.63
C SER A 67 59.03 -15.80 -27.98
N SER A 68 59.92 -15.61 -28.96
CA SER A 68 59.66 -15.77 -30.41
C SER A 68 58.37 -15.15 -30.97
N TYR A 69 58.45 -13.87 -31.36
CA TYR A 69 57.56 -13.31 -32.39
C TYR A 69 58.01 -13.80 -33.78
N GLU A 70 57.42 -14.89 -34.27
CA GLU A 70 57.37 -15.22 -35.70
C GLU A 70 55.90 -15.40 -36.13
N ASP A 71 55.47 -14.60 -37.10
CA ASP A 71 54.31 -14.81 -37.98
C ASP A 71 52.98 -15.29 -37.38
N MET A 72 52.45 -14.58 -36.38
CA MET A 72 50.99 -14.54 -36.20
C MET A 72 50.36 -13.53 -37.17
N LYS A 73 50.19 -13.95 -38.43
CA LYS A 73 49.27 -13.28 -39.36
C LYS A 73 47.88 -13.30 -38.74
N ILE A 74 47.37 -12.13 -38.35
CA ILE A 74 45.96 -11.96 -38.02
C ILE A 74 45.17 -12.13 -39.33
N ILE A 75 44.75 -13.36 -39.60
CA ILE A 75 43.79 -13.67 -40.67
C ILE A 75 42.41 -13.27 -40.17
N ALA A 76 42.14 -11.97 -40.11
CA ALA A 76 40.77 -11.48 -40.10
C ALA A 76 40.14 -11.86 -41.45
N THR A 77 39.29 -12.90 -41.47
CA THR A 77 38.69 -13.43 -42.70
C THR A 77 37.73 -12.40 -43.32
N PRO A 78 38.01 -11.80 -44.49
CA PRO A 78 37.23 -10.67 -45.01
C PRO A 78 35.87 -11.05 -45.64
N ARG A 79 35.20 -12.13 -45.18
CA ARG A 79 34.12 -12.79 -45.94
C ARG A 79 32.71 -12.75 -45.35
N GLN A 80 32.50 -12.52 -44.05
CA GLN A 80 31.14 -12.56 -43.46
C GLN A 80 30.20 -11.45 -43.98
N ALA A 81 30.74 -10.27 -44.35
CA ALA A 81 29.95 -9.17 -44.91
C ALA A 81 29.35 -9.46 -46.31
N TYR A 82 29.78 -10.55 -46.96
CA TYR A 82 29.39 -10.92 -48.33
C TYR A 82 28.58 -12.23 -48.41
N LEU A 83 28.16 -12.79 -47.27
CA LEU A 83 27.32 -13.99 -47.26
C LEU A 83 25.83 -13.62 -47.49
N PRO A 84 25.08 -14.40 -48.27
CA PRO A 84 23.65 -14.17 -48.50
C PRO A 84 22.82 -14.48 -47.25
N THR A 85 21.57 -14.02 -47.22
CA THR A 85 20.53 -14.45 -46.27
C THR A 85 19.92 -15.77 -46.71
N GLY A 86 19.78 -16.73 -45.80
CA GLY A 86 19.12 -18.01 -46.05
C GLY A 86 17.59 -17.94 -45.95
N CYS A 87 16.89 -18.78 -46.72
CA CYS A 87 15.45 -19.00 -46.64
C CYS A 87 15.15 -20.50 -46.71
N CYS A 88 14.57 -21.07 -45.64
CA CYS A 88 14.12 -22.46 -45.58
C CYS A 88 12.60 -22.55 -45.78
N TYR A 89 12.15 -23.38 -46.73
CA TYR A 89 10.73 -23.63 -47.02
C TYR A 89 10.54 -24.95 -47.78
N ASP A 90 9.46 -25.67 -47.46
CA ASP A 90 9.01 -26.89 -48.15
C ASP A 90 7.47 -26.93 -48.18
N ASP A 91 6.88 -27.15 -49.36
CA ASP A 91 5.43 -27.22 -49.56
C ASP A 91 4.76 -28.36 -48.76
N ARG A 92 5.49 -29.44 -48.42
CA ARG A 92 4.96 -30.58 -47.64
C ARG A 92 4.47 -30.18 -46.26
N MET A 93 5.00 -29.10 -45.67
CA MET A 93 4.49 -28.56 -44.40
C MET A 93 3.03 -28.11 -44.49
N LYS A 94 2.48 -27.85 -45.68
CA LYS A 94 1.05 -27.55 -45.89
C LYS A 94 0.12 -28.75 -45.72
N LEU A 95 0.66 -29.98 -45.63
CA LEU A 95 -0.14 -31.20 -45.48
C LEU A 95 -0.70 -31.39 -44.06
N HIS A 96 -0.14 -30.71 -43.06
CA HIS A 96 -0.79 -30.56 -41.76
C HIS A 96 -2.01 -29.64 -41.92
N ALA A 97 -3.21 -30.21 -41.85
CA ALA A 97 -4.47 -29.49 -41.97
C ALA A 97 -5.54 -30.20 -41.14
N SER A 98 -6.55 -29.46 -40.68
CA SER A 98 -7.65 -30.05 -39.92
C SER A 98 -8.40 -31.09 -40.76
N GLY A 99 -8.75 -32.20 -40.13
CA GLY A 99 -9.61 -33.23 -40.72
C GLY A 99 -11.11 -32.92 -40.65
N ASP A 100 -11.48 -31.74 -40.14
CA ASP A 100 -12.85 -31.23 -40.20
C ASP A 100 -13.08 -30.43 -41.49
N PHE A 101 -14.20 -30.73 -42.14
CA PHE A 101 -14.68 -30.10 -43.38
C PHE A 101 -16.08 -29.48 -43.18
N SER A 102 -16.45 -29.18 -41.92
CA SER A 102 -17.71 -28.52 -41.58
C SER A 102 -17.78 -27.08 -42.13
N ASP A 103 -18.99 -26.51 -42.19
CA ASP A 103 -19.22 -25.11 -42.63
C ASP A 103 -18.71 -24.05 -41.62
N ASN A 104 -18.09 -24.48 -40.51
CA ASN A 104 -17.39 -23.58 -39.61
C ASN A 104 -16.16 -22.97 -40.32
N GLY A 105 -15.82 -21.72 -39.98
CA GLY A 105 -14.69 -21.04 -40.62
C GLY A 105 -13.36 -21.80 -40.47
N PRO A 106 -12.41 -21.63 -41.40
CA PRO A 106 -11.13 -22.33 -41.33
C PRO A 106 -10.40 -21.99 -40.02
N HIS A 107 -9.85 -23.04 -39.38
CA HIS A 107 -9.04 -22.93 -38.18
C HIS A 107 -7.91 -21.88 -38.36
N PRO A 108 -7.61 -21.03 -37.37
CA PRO A 108 -6.71 -19.89 -37.53
C PRO A 108 -5.28 -20.28 -37.94
N GLU A 109 -4.74 -21.37 -37.38
CA GLU A 109 -3.53 -21.97 -37.94
C GLU A 109 -3.91 -22.71 -39.23
N ASP A 110 -3.55 -22.11 -40.36
CA ASP A 110 -3.96 -22.45 -41.72
C ASP A 110 -2.73 -22.70 -42.63
N PRO A 111 -2.71 -23.74 -43.48
CA PRO A 111 -1.66 -23.96 -44.49
C PRO A 111 -1.31 -22.73 -45.37
N ARG A 112 -2.27 -21.83 -45.58
CA ARG A 112 -2.11 -20.59 -46.35
C ARG A 112 -1.19 -19.57 -45.67
N ARG A 113 -0.90 -19.69 -44.37
CA ARG A 113 0.03 -18.81 -43.64
C ARG A 113 1.41 -18.79 -44.32
N ILE A 114 2.03 -19.95 -44.45
CA ILE A 114 3.35 -20.09 -45.11
C ILE A 114 3.28 -19.83 -46.62
N GLU A 115 2.16 -20.14 -47.29
CA GLU A 115 2.00 -19.80 -48.71
C GLU A 115 1.95 -18.28 -48.92
N SER A 116 1.23 -17.53 -48.08
CA SER A 116 1.07 -16.08 -48.20
C SER A 116 2.40 -15.35 -48.01
N ILE A 117 3.21 -15.79 -47.03
CA ILE A 117 4.58 -15.29 -46.81
C ILE A 117 5.44 -15.54 -48.06
N MET A 118 5.51 -16.78 -48.55
CA MET A 118 6.35 -17.12 -49.71
C MET A 118 5.89 -16.44 -51.01
N ARG A 119 4.57 -16.28 -51.20
CA ARG A 119 4.01 -15.48 -52.29
C ARG A 119 4.46 -14.02 -52.17
N THR A 120 4.44 -13.46 -50.97
CA THR A 120 4.86 -12.07 -50.70
C THR A 120 6.35 -11.88 -50.93
N PHE A 121 7.22 -12.79 -50.48
CA PHE A 121 8.65 -12.77 -50.77
C PHE A 121 8.94 -12.85 -52.28
N LYS A 122 8.19 -13.69 -53.02
CA LYS A 122 8.29 -13.81 -54.48
C LYS A 122 7.86 -12.52 -55.19
N LEU A 123 6.75 -11.90 -54.76
CA LEU A 123 6.25 -10.63 -55.32
C LEU A 123 7.17 -9.45 -55.02
N ALA A 124 7.83 -9.44 -53.85
CA ALA A 124 8.83 -8.46 -53.48
C ALA A 124 10.21 -8.68 -54.15
N GLY A 125 10.37 -9.76 -54.93
CA GLY A 125 11.59 -10.06 -55.67
C GLY A 125 12.73 -10.68 -54.84
N LEU A 126 12.46 -11.11 -53.59
CA LEU A 126 13.50 -11.66 -52.69
C LEU A 126 13.89 -13.11 -53.04
N LEU A 127 13.08 -13.80 -53.84
CA LEU A 127 13.28 -15.21 -54.21
C LEU A 127 13.65 -15.35 -55.68
N TYR A 128 14.69 -16.12 -55.96
CA TYR A 128 15.07 -16.46 -57.34
C TYR A 128 14.15 -17.52 -57.94
N THR A 129 13.70 -17.28 -59.18
CA THR A 129 12.73 -18.14 -59.90
C THR A 129 13.31 -18.85 -61.12
N GLY A 130 14.62 -18.72 -61.37
CA GLY A 130 15.32 -19.43 -62.43
C GLY A 130 15.93 -20.77 -61.98
N GLY A 131 16.74 -21.39 -62.84
CA GLY A 131 17.40 -22.67 -62.54
C GLY A 131 18.50 -22.55 -61.47
N ALA A 132 18.48 -23.45 -60.48
CA ALA A 132 19.33 -23.41 -59.29
C ALA A 132 20.83 -23.23 -59.57
N GLU A 133 21.34 -23.85 -60.66
CA GLU A 133 22.72 -23.72 -61.16
C GLU A 133 23.24 -22.27 -61.26
N LYS A 134 22.33 -21.32 -61.48
CA LYS A 134 22.64 -19.89 -61.68
C LYS A 134 22.62 -19.09 -60.38
N LEU A 135 21.95 -19.58 -59.33
CA LEU A 135 21.77 -18.83 -58.09
C LEU A 135 23.09 -18.60 -57.36
N GLY A 136 23.94 -19.63 -57.27
CA GLY A 136 25.27 -19.52 -56.64
C GLY A 136 26.10 -18.39 -57.25
N LYS A 137 26.26 -18.39 -58.59
CA LYS A 137 27.01 -17.33 -59.31
C LYS A 137 26.41 -15.94 -59.14
N ILE A 138 25.09 -15.82 -59.09
CA ILE A 138 24.42 -14.53 -58.86
C ILE A 138 24.72 -14.00 -57.45
N LEU A 139 24.81 -14.88 -56.45
CA LEU A 139 25.07 -14.49 -55.06
C LEU A 139 26.57 -14.31 -54.76
N GLU A 140 27.47 -14.91 -55.54
CA GLU A 140 28.90 -14.56 -55.56
C GLU A 140 29.12 -13.10 -56.01
N GLU A 141 28.34 -12.61 -56.97
CA GLU A 141 28.41 -11.23 -57.49
C GLU A 141 27.56 -10.22 -56.68
N ALA A 142 26.39 -10.65 -56.19
CA ALA A 142 25.41 -9.80 -55.53
C ALA A 142 24.66 -10.55 -54.41
N PRO A 143 25.29 -10.76 -53.23
CA PRO A 143 24.78 -11.65 -52.18
C PRO A 143 23.46 -11.19 -51.53
N SER A 144 23.14 -9.90 -51.57
CA SER A 144 21.87 -9.35 -51.07
C SER A 144 20.74 -9.33 -52.12
N LYS A 145 20.95 -9.86 -53.33
CA LYS A 145 19.96 -9.78 -54.41
C LYS A 145 18.79 -10.76 -54.25
N TYR A 146 19.07 -11.96 -53.76
CA TYR A 146 18.07 -13.01 -53.51
C TYR A 146 18.47 -13.79 -52.25
N MET A 147 17.50 -14.39 -51.56
CA MET A 147 17.81 -15.32 -50.48
C MET A 147 18.34 -16.66 -51.02
N TRP A 148 19.35 -17.21 -50.34
CA TRP A 148 19.86 -18.56 -50.56
C TRP A 148 18.82 -19.60 -50.11
N ARG A 149 18.51 -20.58 -50.95
CA ARG A 149 17.54 -21.62 -50.59
C ARG A 149 18.17 -22.68 -49.68
N ILE A 150 17.74 -22.74 -48.44
CA ILE A 150 18.01 -23.84 -47.52
C ILE A 150 16.95 -24.93 -47.76
N ALA A 151 17.38 -26.19 -47.86
CA ALA A 151 16.47 -27.32 -48.03
C ALA A 151 16.02 -27.82 -46.65
N ALA A 152 14.71 -27.86 -46.41
CA ALA A 152 14.18 -28.55 -45.25
C ALA A 152 14.38 -30.08 -45.40
N ARG A 153 14.60 -30.75 -44.28
CA ARG A 153 14.62 -32.21 -44.17
C ARG A 153 13.73 -32.65 -43.02
N GLU A 154 13.52 -33.94 -42.89
CA GLU A 154 12.94 -34.52 -41.68
C GLU A 154 13.98 -34.50 -40.54
N ALA A 155 13.56 -34.04 -39.36
CA ALA A 155 14.30 -34.20 -38.12
C ALA A 155 14.38 -35.69 -37.74
N ARG A 156 15.53 -36.14 -37.25
CA ARG A 156 15.70 -37.53 -36.82
C ARG A 156 15.12 -37.74 -35.42
N LYS A 157 14.77 -38.99 -35.09
CA LYS A 157 14.28 -39.34 -33.74
C LYS A 157 15.29 -38.97 -32.65
N ASP A 158 16.58 -39.20 -32.87
CA ASP A 158 17.64 -38.84 -31.93
C ASP A 158 17.74 -37.32 -31.70
N GLU A 159 17.45 -36.50 -32.72
CA GLU A 159 17.44 -35.05 -32.59
C GLU A 159 16.22 -34.56 -31.79
N ILE A 160 15.03 -35.07 -32.09
CA ILE A 160 13.80 -34.68 -31.36
C ILE A 160 13.86 -35.14 -29.89
N CYS A 161 14.40 -36.34 -29.65
CA CYS A 161 14.52 -36.91 -28.30
C CYS A 161 15.67 -36.31 -27.46
N THR A 162 16.35 -35.24 -27.90
CA THR A 162 17.26 -34.49 -27.00
C THR A 162 16.50 -33.64 -25.99
N LEU A 163 15.25 -33.27 -26.28
CA LEU A 163 14.39 -32.44 -25.43
C LEU A 163 13.00 -33.05 -25.22
N HIS A 164 12.41 -33.68 -26.24
CA HIS A 164 11.14 -34.39 -26.06
C HIS A 164 11.36 -35.80 -25.52
N THR A 165 10.38 -36.30 -24.77
CA THR A 165 10.35 -37.70 -24.35
C THR A 165 10.13 -38.61 -25.57
N SER A 166 10.71 -39.83 -25.54
CA SER A 166 10.40 -40.82 -26.59
C SER A 166 8.92 -41.24 -26.58
N MET A 167 8.17 -41.01 -25.50
CA MET A 167 6.73 -41.27 -25.45
C MET A 167 5.96 -40.27 -26.30
N HIS A 168 6.28 -38.97 -26.18
CA HIS A 168 5.70 -37.92 -27.03
C HIS A 168 6.01 -38.16 -28.51
N TYR A 169 7.26 -38.48 -28.85
CA TYR A 169 7.63 -38.80 -30.23
C TYR A 169 6.81 -39.96 -30.83
N GLU A 170 6.64 -41.07 -30.10
CA GLU A 170 5.83 -42.20 -30.60
C GLU A 170 4.33 -41.87 -30.61
N TRP A 171 3.83 -40.97 -29.74
CA TRP A 171 2.47 -40.45 -29.83
C TRP A 171 2.24 -39.65 -31.12
N VAL A 172 3.11 -38.67 -31.44
CA VAL A 172 3.00 -37.90 -32.70
C VAL A 172 3.08 -38.83 -33.90
N LYS A 173 4.03 -39.77 -33.90
CA LYS A 173 4.17 -40.79 -34.95
C LYS A 173 2.94 -41.70 -35.08
N SER A 174 2.21 -41.94 -33.99
CA SER A 174 0.96 -42.72 -34.04
C SER A 174 -0.15 -42.05 -34.86
N LEU A 175 -0.13 -40.72 -35.01
CA LEU A 175 -1.14 -39.95 -35.73
C LEU A 175 -1.27 -40.37 -37.20
N ALA A 176 -0.14 -40.73 -37.84
CA ALA A 176 -0.08 -41.19 -39.23
C ALA A 176 -0.80 -42.55 -39.47
N TYR A 177 -1.14 -43.28 -38.41
CA TYR A 177 -1.83 -44.57 -38.47
C TYR A 177 -3.28 -44.54 -37.95
N LYS A 178 -3.80 -43.37 -37.56
CA LYS A 178 -5.17 -43.21 -37.04
C LYS A 178 -6.18 -43.06 -38.18
N THR A 179 -7.42 -43.49 -37.92
CA THR A 179 -8.52 -43.25 -38.85
C THR A 179 -8.97 -41.78 -38.80
N SER A 180 -9.62 -41.29 -39.86
CA SER A 180 -10.19 -39.93 -39.90
C SER A 180 -11.27 -39.70 -38.84
N GLU A 181 -11.92 -40.77 -38.36
CA GLU A 181 -12.88 -40.72 -37.26
C GLU A 181 -12.17 -40.47 -35.92
N GLN A 182 -11.16 -41.28 -35.59
CA GLN A 182 -10.32 -41.10 -34.41
C GLN A 182 -9.64 -39.72 -34.37
N LEU A 183 -9.15 -39.22 -35.50
CA LEU A 183 -8.54 -37.89 -35.58
C LEU A 183 -9.56 -36.78 -35.31
N ARG A 184 -10.82 -36.91 -35.74
CA ARG A 184 -11.89 -35.94 -35.43
C ARG A 184 -12.29 -35.98 -33.95
N GLU A 185 -12.41 -37.17 -33.36
CA GLU A 185 -12.66 -37.32 -31.91
C GLU A 185 -11.52 -36.72 -31.08
N MET A 186 -10.26 -36.93 -31.50
CA MET A 186 -9.09 -36.30 -30.88
C MET A 186 -9.16 -34.78 -31.02
N ASN A 187 -9.45 -34.23 -32.20
CA ASN A 187 -9.57 -32.77 -32.37
C ASN A 187 -10.67 -32.17 -31.48
N ILE A 188 -11.85 -32.80 -31.40
CA ILE A 188 -12.94 -32.33 -30.52
C ILE A 188 -12.53 -32.34 -29.04
N SER A 189 -11.69 -33.28 -28.60
CA SER A 189 -11.21 -33.35 -27.22
C SER A 189 -9.98 -32.49 -26.93
N MET A 190 -9.20 -32.12 -27.95
CA MET A 190 -7.94 -31.40 -27.82
C MET A 190 -8.05 -29.90 -28.17
N ASP A 191 -9.07 -29.50 -28.91
CA ASP A 191 -9.42 -28.09 -29.18
C ASP A 191 -10.27 -27.47 -28.05
N VAL A 192 -9.83 -27.71 -26.80
CA VAL A 192 -10.52 -27.23 -25.59
C VAL A 192 -9.50 -26.74 -24.57
N GLY A 193 -9.76 -25.57 -23.98
CA GLY A 193 -8.98 -25.03 -22.86
C GLY A 193 -7.50 -24.80 -23.20
N ARG A 194 -6.61 -25.18 -22.28
CA ARG A 194 -5.16 -24.97 -22.41
C ARG A 194 -4.53 -25.80 -23.55
N THR A 195 -5.11 -26.94 -23.92
CA THR A 195 -4.55 -27.83 -24.95
C THR A 195 -4.47 -27.15 -26.31
N SER A 196 -5.60 -26.60 -26.80
CA SER A 196 -5.76 -25.89 -28.08
C SER A 196 -4.92 -26.50 -29.22
N LEU A 197 -5.32 -27.70 -29.64
CA LEU A 197 -4.67 -28.46 -30.72
C LEU A 197 -5.67 -28.99 -31.73
N TYR A 198 -5.23 -29.00 -32.98
CA TYR A 198 -5.78 -29.88 -34.01
C TYR A 198 -4.67 -30.77 -34.58
N VAL A 199 -5.07 -31.97 -35.02
CA VAL A 199 -4.21 -32.93 -35.71
C VAL A 199 -4.91 -33.48 -36.96
N GLY A 200 -4.10 -34.00 -37.87
CA GLY A 200 -4.52 -34.63 -39.12
C GLY A 200 -3.49 -35.67 -39.58
N LEU A 201 -3.84 -36.48 -40.59
CA LEU A 201 -3.06 -37.67 -40.96
C LEU A 201 -1.58 -37.38 -41.27
N CYS A 202 -1.29 -36.28 -41.97
CA CYS A 202 0.08 -35.89 -42.36
C CYS A 202 0.79 -34.97 -41.33
N THR A 203 0.29 -34.90 -40.09
CA THR A 203 0.86 -34.01 -39.05
C THR A 203 2.25 -34.45 -38.62
N TYR A 204 2.49 -35.76 -38.56
CA TYR A 204 3.79 -36.32 -38.19
C TYR A 204 4.86 -35.91 -39.21
N GLU A 205 4.63 -36.15 -40.50
CA GLU A 205 5.55 -35.81 -41.58
C GLU A 205 5.81 -34.29 -41.64
N ALA A 206 4.76 -33.48 -41.52
CA ALA A 206 4.90 -32.02 -41.49
C ALA A 206 5.70 -31.53 -40.27
N ALA A 207 5.46 -32.09 -39.07
CA ALA A 207 6.20 -31.74 -37.86
C ALA A 207 7.69 -32.14 -37.93
N LEU A 208 8.01 -33.29 -38.52
CA LEU A 208 9.41 -33.67 -38.80
C LEU A 208 10.10 -32.66 -39.73
N ILE A 209 9.40 -32.18 -40.77
CA ILE A 209 9.94 -31.21 -41.74
C ILE A 209 10.06 -29.81 -41.13
N SER A 210 9.13 -29.42 -40.25
CA SER A 210 9.19 -28.14 -39.52
C SER A 210 10.43 -28.09 -38.61
N ALA A 211 10.58 -29.09 -37.74
CA ALA A 211 11.72 -29.19 -36.83
C ALA A 211 13.05 -29.33 -37.58
N GLY A 212 13.10 -30.18 -38.63
CA GLY A 212 14.30 -30.34 -39.45
C GLY A 212 14.65 -29.08 -40.26
N GLY A 213 13.65 -28.31 -40.69
CA GLY A 213 13.84 -26.99 -41.31
C GLY A 213 14.44 -25.97 -40.35
N ALA A 214 13.99 -25.94 -39.09
CA ALA A 214 14.59 -25.09 -38.04
C ALA A 214 16.05 -25.49 -37.75
N ILE A 215 16.33 -26.80 -37.61
CA ILE A 215 17.70 -27.32 -37.42
C ILE A 215 18.59 -26.87 -38.57
N GLU A 216 18.22 -27.16 -39.83
CA GLU A 216 19.07 -26.80 -40.98
C GLU A 216 19.26 -25.28 -41.12
N THR A 217 18.24 -24.49 -40.82
CA THR A 217 18.35 -23.01 -40.81
C THR A 217 19.39 -22.54 -39.81
N CYS A 218 19.37 -23.04 -38.58
CA CYS A 218 20.34 -22.66 -37.55
C CYS A 218 21.74 -23.19 -37.88
N LYS A 219 21.87 -24.44 -38.36
CA LYS A 219 23.15 -25.02 -38.79
C LYS A 219 23.85 -24.19 -39.86
N HIS A 220 23.13 -23.80 -40.92
CA HIS A 220 23.70 -23.01 -42.00
C HIS A 220 24.26 -21.65 -41.52
N VAL A 221 23.60 -21.03 -40.53
CA VAL A 221 24.05 -19.79 -39.87
C VAL A 221 25.29 -20.02 -38.99
N VAL A 222 25.29 -21.04 -38.12
CA VAL A 222 26.42 -21.38 -37.24
C VAL A 222 27.67 -21.82 -38.03
N GLU A 223 27.47 -22.54 -39.14
CA GLU A 223 28.55 -22.93 -40.04
C GLU A 223 29.19 -21.75 -40.77
N GLY A 224 28.42 -20.67 -41.00
CA GLY A 224 28.80 -19.53 -41.83
C GLY A 224 28.61 -19.76 -43.33
N THR A 225 27.65 -20.60 -43.74
CA THR A 225 27.27 -20.77 -45.16
C THR A 225 26.34 -19.63 -45.64
N VAL A 226 25.57 -19.07 -44.71
CA VAL A 226 24.76 -17.85 -44.86
C VAL A 226 25.07 -16.92 -43.68
N ARG A 227 24.83 -15.61 -43.82
CA ARG A 227 25.05 -14.65 -42.70
C ARG A 227 24.03 -14.84 -41.60
N ASN A 228 22.77 -14.91 -42.02
CA ASN A 228 21.55 -15.01 -41.24
C ASN A 228 20.51 -15.75 -42.09
N ALA A 229 19.40 -16.19 -41.51
CA ALA A 229 18.38 -16.92 -42.26
C ALA A 229 16.96 -16.81 -41.67
N ILE A 230 15.97 -17.14 -42.48
CA ILE A 230 14.56 -17.29 -42.08
C ILE A 230 13.99 -18.65 -42.48
N ALA A 231 13.36 -19.34 -41.53
CA ALA A 231 12.64 -20.59 -41.70
C ALA A 231 11.14 -20.31 -41.75
N VAL A 232 10.54 -20.45 -42.93
CA VAL A 232 9.08 -20.30 -43.14
C VAL A 232 8.45 -21.68 -42.97
N ILE A 233 8.29 -22.07 -41.71
CA ILE A 233 7.95 -23.44 -41.27
C ILE A 233 6.56 -23.54 -40.62
N ARG A 234 5.98 -24.74 -40.60
CA ARG A 234 4.80 -25.11 -39.79
C ARG A 234 4.68 -26.65 -39.68
N PRO A 235 4.07 -27.21 -38.61
CA PRO A 235 3.45 -26.54 -37.46
C PRO A 235 4.45 -25.72 -36.61
N PRO A 236 3.97 -24.73 -35.84
CA PRO A 236 4.78 -24.00 -34.87
C PRO A 236 5.32 -24.94 -33.76
N GLY A 237 6.15 -24.40 -32.88
CA GLY A 237 6.90 -25.14 -31.87
C GLY A 237 6.83 -24.60 -30.45
N HIS A 238 6.86 -23.29 -30.21
CA HIS A 238 7.25 -22.71 -28.92
C HIS A 238 6.43 -23.14 -27.68
N HIS A 239 5.17 -23.55 -27.85
CA HIS A 239 4.31 -24.07 -26.78
C HIS A 239 4.52 -25.56 -26.44
N ALA A 240 5.14 -26.35 -27.34
CA ALA A 240 5.27 -27.80 -27.15
C ALA A 240 6.23 -28.13 -26.01
N GLU A 241 5.73 -28.85 -25.01
CA GLU A 241 6.45 -29.30 -23.82
C GLU A 241 7.28 -30.55 -24.10
N ALA A 242 8.13 -30.96 -23.15
CA ALA A 242 8.94 -32.18 -23.29
C ALA A 242 8.09 -33.44 -23.55
N ASP A 243 6.91 -33.55 -22.94
CA ASP A 243 6.04 -34.74 -23.02
C ASP A 243 4.64 -34.49 -23.63
N ALA A 244 4.34 -33.26 -24.06
CA ALA A 244 3.04 -32.90 -24.62
C ALA A 244 3.12 -31.90 -25.79
N ALA A 245 2.19 -32.03 -26.74
CA ALA A 245 1.86 -30.97 -27.68
C ALA A 245 0.90 -29.96 -27.01
N LEU A 246 0.93 -28.70 -27.43
CA LEU A 246 0.09 -27.62 -26.89
C LEU A 246 0.03 -26.45 -27.89
N GLY A 247 -1.06 -25.69 -27.94
CA GLY A 247 -1.11 -24.38 -28.64
C GLY A 247 -0.68 -24.46 -30.11
N PHE A 248 -1.31 -25.34 -30.88
CA PHE A 248 -0.97 -25.71 -32.26
C PHE A 248 0.46 -26.29 -32.47
N CYS A 249 1.29 -26.38 -31.43
CA CYS A 249 2.69 -26.82 -31.51
C CYS A 249 2.82 -28.33 -31.25
N ILE A 250 3.55 -29.02 -32.14
CA ILE A 250 3.69 -30.49 -32.12
C ILE A 250 5.05 -30.93 -31.59
N PHE A 251 6.13 -30.36 -32.15
CA PHE A 251 7.50 -30.48 -31.65
C PHE A 251 8.08 -29.08 -31.53
N ASN A 252 8.90 -28.84 -30.52
CA ASN A 252 9.42 -27.50 -30.26
C ASN A 252 10.63 -27.19 -31.15
N ASN A 253 10.34 -26.62 -32.32
CA ASN A 253 11.29 -26.45 -33.43
C ASN A 253 12.56 -25.68 -33.02
N VAL A 254 12.39 -24.55 -32.31
CA VAL A 254 13.48 -23.65 -31.90
C VAL A 254 14.41 -24.29 -30.85
N PRO A 255 13.92 -24.84 -29.72
CA PRO A 255 14.74 -25.59 -28.76
C PRO A 255 15.48 -26.77 -29.36
N ILE A 256 14.85 -27.58 -30.22
CA ILE A 256 15.54 -28.69 -30.88
C ILE A 256 16.70 -28.16 -31.72
N ALA A 257 16.46 -27.12 -32.53
CA ALA A 257 17.51 -26.50 -33.34
C ALA A 257 18.65 -25.91 -32.48
N ALA A 258 18.32 -25.25 -31.38
CA ALA A 258 19.28 -24.71 -30.42
C ALA A 258 20.14 -25.82 -29.78
N LYS A 259 19.51 -26.89 -29.27
CA LYS A 259 20.21 -27.99 -28.60
C LYS A 259 21.13 -28.75 -29.57
N ILE A 260 20.69 -28.96 -30.81
CA ILE A 260 21.53 -29.55 -31.86
C ILE A 260 22.70 -28.63 -32.23
N CYS A 261 22.53 -27.31 -32.25
CA CYS A 261 23.65 -26.40 -32.50
C CYS A 261 24.72 -26.45 -31.39
N LEU A 262 24.30 -26.52 -30.12
CA LEU A 262 25.22 -26.70 -28.98
C LEU A 262 25.97 -28.04 -29.02
N LEU A 263 25.30 -29.11 -29.46
CA LEU A 263 25.87 -30.47 -29.51
C LEU A 263 26.79 -30.69 -30.71
N ASP A 264 26.42 -30.20 -31.90
CA ASP A 264 27.16 -30.45 -33.14
C ASP A 264 28.29 -29.44 -33.39
N TYR A 265 28.20 -28.23 -32.81
CA TYR A 265 29.21 -27.17 -32.99
C TYR A 265 29.70 -26.59 -31.66
N PRO A 266 30.11 -27.42 -30.67
CA PRO A 266 30.48 -26.95 -29.34
C PRO A 266 31.67 -25.99 -29.34
N GLU A 267 32.47 -25.91 -30.40
CA GLU A 267 33.57 -24.93 -30.53
C GLU A 267 33.18 -23.61 -31.22
N LYS A 268 31.99 -23.52 -31.82
CA LYS A 268 31.47 -22.31 -32.50
C LYS A 268 30.22 -21.72 -31.85
N CYS A 269 29.50 -22.51 -31.07
CA CYS A 269 28.22 -22.13 -30.48
C CYS A 269 28.14 -22.71 -29.06
N LYS A 270 28.39 -21.86 -28.06
CA LYS A 270 28.41 -22.19 -26.63
C LYS A 270 27.30 -21.44 -25.88
N LYS A 271 26.93 -20.23 -26.31
CA LYS A 271 25.86 -19.40 -25.77
C LYS A 271 24.82 -19.10 -26.85
N ILE A 272 23.57 -19.52 -26.66
CA ILE A 272 22.45 -19.19 -27.56
C ILE A 272 21.51 -18.21 -26.87
N LEU A 273 21.11 -17.16 -27.59
CA LEU A 273 19.98 -16.30 -27.20
C LEU A 273 18.76 -16.71 -28.04
N ILE A 274 17.66 -17.00 -27.37
CA ILE A 274 16.33 -17.15 -27.99
C ILE A 274 15.51 -15.92 -27.61
N VAL A 275 15.07 -15.14 -28.60
CA VAL A 275 14.10 -14.06 -28.42
C VAL A 275 12.77 -14.50 -29.00
N ASP A 276 11.74 -14.57 -28.15
CA ASP A 276 10.37 -14.89 -28.53
C ASP A 276 9.52 -13.62 -28.52
N TRP A 277 9.04 -13.23 -29.70
CA TRP A 277 8.17 -12.07 -29.90
C TRP A 277 6.76 -12.46 -30.39
N ASP A 278 6.46 -13.76 -30.41
CA ASP A 278 5.07 -14.24 -30.49
C ASP A 278 4.28 -13.65 -29.32
N ILE A 279 3.00 -13.33 -29.53
CA ILE A 279 2.22 -12.70 -28.47
C ILE A 279 1.93 -13.64 -27.29
N HIS A 280 2.07 -14.94 -27.48
CA HIS A 280 1.87 -15.94 -26.45
C HIS A 280 3.20 -16.32 -25.80
N HIS A 281 3.16 -16.66 -24.51
CA HIS A 281 4.34 -17.19 -23.83
C HIS A 281 4.72 -18.57 -24.39
N GLY A 282 5.91 -18.70 -24.96
CA GLY A 282 6.51 -19.99 -25.34
C GLY A 282 6.90 -20.84 -24.13
N ASN A 283 5.90 -21.33 -23.40
CA ASN A 283 6.03 -22.11 -22.17
C ASN A 283 6.95 -23.34 -22.34
N GLY A 284 6.83 -24.05 -23.46
CA GLY A 284 7.67 -25.20 -23.76
C GLY A 284 9.14 -24.81 -23.92
N THR A 285 9.41 -23.70 -24.62
CA THR A 285 10.77 -23.17 -24.78
C THR A 285 11.39 -22.76 -23.44
N GLN A 286 10.63 -22.05 -22.60
CA GLN A 286 11.03 -21.73 -21.22
C GLN A 286 11.37 -22.99 -20.42
N ASN A 287 10.46 -23.97 -20.41
CA ASN A 287 10.57 -25.15 -19.56
C ASN A 287 11.71 -26.09 -19.97
N MET A 288 12.00 -26.18 -21.28
CA MET A 288 13.11 -26.98 -21.82
C MET A 288 14.51 -26.46 -21.46
N PHE A 289 14.65 -25.17 -21.14
CA PHE A 289 15.94 -24.54 -20.81
C PHE A 289 15.99 -23.90 -19.42
N TYR A 290 14.98 -24.10 -18.58
CA TYR A 290 14.82 -23.39 -17.31
C TYR A 290 15.99 -23.55 -16.32
N ASP A 291 16.83 -24.58 -16.49
CA ASP A 291 18.07 -24.82 -15.75
C ASP A 291 19.36 -24.87 -16.60
N ASP A 292 19.30 -24.58 -17.90
CA ASP A 292 20.47 -24.58 -18.80
C ASP A 292 21.14 -23.18 -18.82
N PRO A 293 22.39 -23.01 -18.33
CA PRO A 293 23.07 -21.72 -18.31
C PRO A 293 23.48 -21.23 -19.71
N ASN A 294 23.44 -22.10 -20.72
CA ASN A 294 23.95 -21.87 -22.08
C ASN A 294 22.88 -21.37 -23.05
N VAL A 295 21.61 -21.36 -22.64
CA VAL A 295 20.50 -20.83 -23.43
C VAL A 295 19.81 -19.74 -22.62
N LEU A 296 19.89 -18.51 -23.11
CA LEU A 296 19.12 -17.39 -22.59
C LEU A 296 17.81 -17.30 -23.35
N TYR A 297 16.68 -17.49 -22.68
CA TYR A 297 15.35 -17.28 -23.23
C TYR A 297 14.79 -15.93 -22.78
N ILE A 298 14.35 -15.12 -23.74
CA ILE A 298 13.68 -13.83 -23.50
C ILE A 298 12.37 -13.84 -24.28
N SER A 299 11.24 -13.62 -23.60
CA SER A 299 9.90 -13.61 -24.21
C SER A 299 9.17 -12.31 -23.92
N ILE A 300 8.62 -11.66 -24.95
CA ILE A 300 7.64 -10.58 -24.82
C ILE A 300 6.28 -11.13 -25.21
N HIS A 301 5.32 -11.17 -24.29
CA HIS A 301 4.00 -11.77 -24.52
C HIS A 301 2.91 -11.05 -23.73
N VAL A 302 1.64 -11.25 -24.09
CA VAL A 302 0.52 -10.85 -23.23
C VAL A 302 0.36 -11.89 -22.13
N TYR A 303 0.32 -11.45 -20.88
CA TYR A 303 0.19 -12.32 -19.71
C TYR A 303 -1.12 -12.11 -18.97
N ASP A 304 -1.56 -10.86 -18.80
CA ASP A 304 -2.80 -10.49 -18.07
C ASP A 304 -2.97 -11.27 -16.75
N ASN A 305 -1.93 -11.23 -15.90
CA ASN A 305 -1.85 -11.96 -14.63
C ASN A 305 -2.08 -13.49 -14.74
N GLY A 306 -1.75 -14.08 -15.90
CA GLY A 306 -1.93 -15.51 -16.17
C GLY A 306 -3.34 -15.89 -16.67
N ASN A 307 -4.16 -14.91 -17.06
CA ASN A 307 -5.46 -15.14 -17.69
C ASN A 307 -5.39 -15.28 -19.22
N PHE A 308 -4.38 -14.68 -19.87
CA PHE A 308 -4.19 -14.82 -21.32
C PHE A 308 -3.49 -16.14 -21.66
N TYR A 309 -3.80 -16.73 -22.82
CA TYR A 309 -3.27 -18.04 -23.24
C TYR A 309 -1.73 -18.04 -23.30
N PRO A 310 -1.02 -19.08 -22.80
CA PRO A 310 -1.52 -20.37 -22.29
C PRO A 310 -2.04 -20.34 -20.84
N GLY A 311 -1.90 -19.20 -20.16
CA GLY A 311 -2.33 -18.99 -18.77
C GLY A 311 -1.45 -19.71 -17.74
N GLN A 312 -1.93 -19.78 -16.50
CA GLN A 312 -1.26 -20.55 -15.45
C GLN A 312 -1.43 -22.07 -15.65
N PRO A 313 -0.38 -22.89 -15.42
CA PRO A 313 -0.47 -24.34 -15.50
C PRO A 313 -1.31 -24.90 -14.34
N GLU A 314 -1.92 -26.07 -14.56
CA GLU A 314 -2.68 -26.78 -13.51
C GLU A 314 -1.76 -27.18 -12.35
N ASP A 315 -0.57 -27.69 -12.66
CA ASP A 315 0.50 -27.89 -11.68
C ASP A 315 1.28 -26.59 -11.44
N ARG A 316 1.01 -25.97 -10.29
CA ARG A 316 1.67 -24.73 -9.84
C ARG A 316 3.17 -24.87 -9.54
N SER A 317 3.74 -26.07 -9.60
CA SER A 317 5.20 -26.26 -9.53
C SER A 317 5.91 -25.97 -10.85
N ILE A 318 5.16 -25.97 -11.97
CA ILE A 318 5.65 -25.57 -13.29
C ILE A 318 5.63 -24.03 -13.37
N PRO A 319 6.71 -23.37 -13.80
CA PRO A 319 6.73 -21.91 -13.95
C PRO A 319 5.89 -21.47 -15.16
N ASP A 320 5.09 -20.42 -14.97
CA ASP A 320 4.29 -19.76 -16.00
C ASP A 320 5.05 -18.59 -16.67
N GLY A 321 4.35 -17.74 -17.43
CA GLY A 321 4.90 -16.54 -18.06
C GLY A 321 5.18 -15.37 -17.13
N GLY A 322 5.08 -15.55 -15.80
CA GLY A 322 5.26 -14.45 -14.84
C GLY A 322 6.63 -13.77 -14.92
N ASN A 323 6.66 -12.45 -14.69
CA ASN A 323 7.89 -11.63 -14.67
C ASN A 323 8.91 -12.07 -13.60
N ASP A 324 8.46 -12.80 -12.57
CA ASP A 324 9.28 -13.35 -11.49
C ASP A 324 9.95 -14.70 -11.84
N LYS A 325 9.62 -15.30 -12.99
CA LYS A 325 10.16 -16.61 -13.42
C LYS A 325 11.52 -16.44 -14.10
N VAL A 326 12.56 -16.41 -13.28
CA VAL A 326 13.95 -16.09 -13.68
C VAL A 326 14.86 -17.31 -13.93
N GLY A 327 14.29 -18.51 -14.08
CA GLY A 327 15.05 -19.77 -14.20
C GLY A 327 15.27 -20.47 -12.85
N ARG A 328 16.02 -21.58 -12.85
CA ARG A 328 16.40 -22.34 -11.65
C ARG A 328 17.80 -22.94 -11.76
N GLY A 329 18.41 -23.29 -10.63
CA GLY A 329 19.71 -23.98 -10.62
C GLY A 329 20.79 -23.20 -11.35
N ALA A 330 21.43 -23.82 -12.35
CA ALA A 330 22.44 -23.15 -13.17
C ALA A 330 21.85 -22.13 -14.17
N GLY A 331 20.59 -22.30 -14.58
CA GLY A 331 19.86 -21.38 -15.46
C GLY A 331 19.28 -20.13 -14.77
N LEU A 332 19.63 -19.86 -13.51
CA LEU A 332 19.20 -18.64 -12.83
C LEU A 332 19.69 -17.37 -13.56
N GLY A 333 18.77 -16.46 -13.83
CA GLY A 333 18.98 -15.28 -14.66
C GLY A 333 18.93 -15.54 -16.17
N LYS A 334 18.74 -16.79 -16.63
CA LYS A 334 18.69 -17.15 -18.07
C LYS A 334 17.28 -17.30 -18.63
N ASN A 335 16.28 -16.96 -17.83
CA ASN A 335 14.89 -16.79 -18.28
C ASN A 335 14.44 -15.34 -18.01
N VAL A 336 13.92 -14.65 -19.03
CA VAL A 336 13.45 -13.27 -18.94
C VAL A 336 12.06 -13.16 -19.58
N ASN A 337 11.02 -13.10 -18.74
CA ASN A 337 9.66 -12.83 -19.19
C ASN A 337 9.36 -11.33 -19.13
N ILE A 338 8.77 -10.80 -20.20
CA ILE A 338 8.19 -9.46 -20.30
C ILE A 338 6.69 -9.67 -20.56
N GLY A 339 5.98 -10.04 -19.50
CA GLY A 339 4.55 -10.33 -19.52
C GLY A 339 3.72 -9.06 -19.44
N TRP A 340 3.15 -8.63 -20.55
CA TRP A 340 2.28 -7.45 -20.60
C TRP A 340 0.99 -7.66 -19.80
N HIS A 341 0.59 -6.63 -19.07
CA HIS A 341 -0.59 -6.64 -18.21
C HIS A 341 -1.93 -6.68 -18.99
N SER A 342 -1.92 -6.54 -20.32
CA SER A 342 -3.08 -6.66 -21.20
C SER A 342 -2.64 -6.69 -22.67
N GLN A 343 -3.59 -7.01 -23.55
CA GLN A 343 -3.50 -6.71 -24.99
C GLN A 343 -3.45 -5.19 -25.25
N GLY A 344 -3.28 -4.80 -26.51
CA GLY A 344 -3.27 -3.41 -26.97
C GLY A 344 -1.90 -2.72 -26.96
N MET A 345 -0.81 -3.45 -26.71
CA MET A 345 0.56 -2.94 -26.81
C MET A 345 0.96 -2.73 -28.28
N GLY A 346 1.89 -1.80 -28.54
CA GLY A 346 2.35 -1.52 -29.89
C GLY A 346 3.82 -1.13 -29.96
N ASP A 347 4.14 -0.33 -30.98
CA ASP A 347 5.51 0.00 -31.34
C ASP A 347 6.30 0.69 -30.21
N GLY A 348 5.65 1.47 -29.34
CA GLY A 348 6.32 2.17 -28.24
C GLY A 348 6.80 1.21 -27.15
N GLU A 349 5.93 0.27 -26.77
CA GLU A 349 6.17 -0.71 -25.72
C GLU A 349 7.22 -1.74 -26.15
N TYR A 350 7.14 -2.24 -27.39
CA TYR A 350 8.13 -3.19 -27.92
C TYR A 350 9.50 -2.55 -28.10
N MET A 351 9.58 -1.31 -28.61
CA MET A 351 10.87 -0.62 -28.71
C MET A 351 11.48 -0.31 -27.33
N ALA A 352 10.67 0.05 -26.33
CA ALA A 352 11.14 0.24 -24.97
C ALA A 352 11.61 -1.08 -24.33
N ALA A 353 10.88 -2.19 -24.50
CA ALA A 353 11.33 -3.51 -24.07
C ALA A 353 12.70 -3.87 -24.67
N PHE A 354 12.88 -3.62 -25.97
CA PHE A 354 14.15 -3.85 -26.65
C PHE A 354 15.29 -2.97 -26.11
N GLN A 355 15.05 -1.68 -25.89
CA GLN A 355 16.07 -0.73 -25.47
C GLN A 355 16.41 -0.78 -23.97
N GLU A 356 15.42 -1.04 -23.11
CA GLU A 356 15.58 -1.02 -21.65
C GLU A 356 15.87 -2.40 -21.03
N VAL A 357 15.57 -3.50 -21.72
CA VAL A 357 15.70 -4.87 -21.17
C VAL A 357 16.47 -5.79 -22.12
N ILE A 358 15.95 -6.05 -23.32
CA ILE A 358 16.43 -7.14 -24.18
C ILE A 358 17.85 -6.88 -24.69
N MET A 359 18.09 -5.74 -25.34
CA MET A 359 19.41 -5.46 -25.91
C MET A 359 20.51 -5.31 -24.85
N PRO A 360 20.31 -4.63 -23.71
CA PRO A 360 21.31 -4.61 -22.63
C PRO A 360 21.65 -6.02 -22.11
N ILE A 361 20.66 -6.85 -21.78
CA ILE A 361 20.87 -8.23 -21.31
C ILE A 361 21.55 -9.07 -22.40
N ALA A 362 21.12 -8.96 -23.65
CA ALA A 362 21.70 -9.70 -24.76
C ALA A 362 23.15 -9.31 -25.06
N GLN A 363 23.51 -8.03 -24.89
CA GLN A 363 24.89 -7.55 -25.01
C GLN A 363 25.77 -8.02 -23.85
N GLU A 364 25.26 -8.03 -22.61
CA GLU A 364 25.97 -8.59 -21.46
C GLU A 364 26.12 -10.12 -21.55
N TYR A 365 25.15 -10.80 -22.16
CA TYR A 365 25.21 -12.24 -22.39
C TYR A 365 26.18 -12.64 -23.49
N ASP A 366 26.32 -11.81 -24.54
CA ASP A 366 27.24 -12.02 -25.67
C ASP A 366 26.99 -13.39 -26.37
N PRO A 367 25.83 -13.61 -27.01
CA PRO A 367 25.51 -14.91 -27.62
C PRO A 367 26.35 -15.20 -28.89
N ASP A 368 26.66 -16.47 -29.12
CA ASP A 368 27.30 -16.97 -30.36
C ASP A 368 26.31 -17.13 -31.52
N LEU A 369 25.03 -17.31 -31.20
CA LEU A 369 23.89 -17.44 -32.12
C LEU A 369 22.64 -16.78 -31.49
N VAL A 370 21.90 -16.03 -32.29
CA VAL A 370 20.56 -15.53 -31.93
C VAL A 370 19.51 -16.29 -32.73
N ILE A 371 18.52 -16.87 -32.06
CA ILE A 371 17.34 -17.46 -32.67
C ILE A 371 16.13 -16.60 -32.32
N ILE A 372 15.36 -16.20 -33.32
CA ILE A 372 14.09 -15.47 -33.12
C ILE A 372 12.95 -16.47 -33.29
N SER A 373 12.24 -16.72 -32.20
CA SER A 373 10.94 -17.39 -32.19
C SER A 373 9.91 -16.35 -32.65
N ALA A 374 9.51 -16.45 -33.92
CA ALA A 374 8.97 -15.35 -34.70
C ALA A 374 7.48 -15.54 -35.01
N GLY A 375 6.65 -15.35 -33.99
CA GLY A 375 5.23 -15.08 -34.17
C GLY A 375 4.97 -13.70 -34.77
N PHE A 376 3.81 -13.55 -35.41
CA PHE A 376 3.36 -12.26 -35.97
C PHE A 376 1.89 -11.96 -35.61
N ASP A 377 1.38 -12.55 -34.53
CA ASP A 377 0.07 -12.28 -33.93
C ASP A 377 0.07 -11.07 -32.98
N ALA A 378 1.24 -10.61 -32.52
CA ALA A 378 1.35 -9.26 -31.93
C ALA A 378 1.17 -8.13 -32.97
N ALA A 379 1.11 -8.47 -34.28
CA ALA A 379 1.10 -7.49 -35.35
C ALA A 379 -0.26 -6.78 -35.52
N ALA A 380 -0.21 -5.49 -35.85
CA ALA A 380 -1.39 -4.67 -36.12
C ALA A 380 -2.29 -5.28 -37.22
N GLY A 381 -3.48 -5.73 -36.81
CA GLY A 381 -4.47 -6.38 -37.66
C GLY A 381 -4.68 -7.87 -37.36
N ASP A 382 -3.90 -8.48 -36.47
CA ASP A 382 -4.21 -9.79 -35.93
C ASP A 382 -5.22 -9.67 -34.78
N GLU A 383 -6.42 -10.24 -34.98
CA GLU A 383 -7.53 -10.12 -34.05
C GLU A 383 -7.43 -11.10 -32.85
N LEU A 384 -6.62 -12.17 -32.96
CA LEU A 384 -6.40 -13.11 -31.85
C LEU A 384 -5.41 -12.53 -30.85
N GLY A 385 -4.30 -11.98 -31.34
CA GLY A 385 -3.31 -11.34 -30.47
C GLY A 385 -3.76 -10.00 -29.91
N GLY A 386 -4.49 -9.18 -30.69
CA GLY A 386 -5.07 -7.93 -30.20
C GLY A 386 -4.04 -6.84 -29.85
N CYS A 387 -2.85 -6.90 -30.43
CA CYS A 387 -1.81 -5.87 -30.32
C CYS A 387 -1.59 -5.13 -31.65
N PHE A 388 -0.76 -4.10 -31.61
CA PHE A 388 -0.60 -3.11 -32.67
C PHE A 388 0.85 -2.93 -33.13
N VAL A 389 1.67 -3.99 -33.07
CA VAL A 389 3.07 -3.95 -33.54
C VAL A 389 3.09 -3.83 -35.07
N SER A 390 3.72 -2.79 -35.58
CA SER A 390 3.81 -2.54 -37.01
C SER A 390 4.96 -3.32 -37.66
N PRO A 391 4.89 -3.60 -38.98
CA PRO A 391 6.03 -4.13 -39.73
C PRO A 391 7.31 -3.27 -39.61
N ALA A 392 7.17 -1.97 -39.30
CA ALA A 392 8.32 -1.12 -39.06
C ALA A 392 9.01 -1.44 -37.72
N CYS A 393 8.27 -1.74 -36.66
CA CYS A 393 8.83 -2.18 -35.40
C CYS A 393 9.55 -3.52 -35.54
N TYR A 394 8.94 -4.53 -36.18
CA TYR A 394 9.62 -5.81 -36.48
C TYR A 394 10.94 -5.63 -37.24
N SER A 395 10.99 -4.67 -38.18
CA SER A 395 12.23 -4.30 -38.88
C SER A 395 13.29 -3.69 -37.95
N GLN A 396 12.90 -2.79 -37.03
CA GLN A 396 13.82 -2.23 -36.02
C GLN A 396 14.32 -3.31 -35.03
N MET A 397 13.43 -4.16 -34.50
CA MET A 397 13.79 -5.26 -33.59
C MET A 397 14.76 -6.25 -34.24
N THR A 398 14.50 -6.64 -35.50
CA THR A 398 15.43 -7.47 -36.28
C THR A 398 16.80 -6.81 -36.43
N HIS A 399 16.82 -5.52 -36.78
CA HIS A 399 18.07 -4.78 -36.98
C HIS A 399 18.91 -4.70 -35.70
N MET A 400 18.28 -4.52 -34.54
CA MET A 400 18.96 -4.53 -33.25
C MET A 400 19.61 -5.89 -32.96
N LEU A 401 18.88 -6.99 -33.14
CA LEU A 401 19.42 -8.34 -32.89
C LEU A 401 20.54 -8.73 -33.86
N MET A 402 20.53 -8.21 -35.09
CA MET A 402 21.61 -8.39 -36.06
C MET A 402 22.95 -7.72 -35.67
N SER A 403 23.00 -6.95 -34.59
CA SER A 403 24.25 -6.42 -34.01
C SER A 403 24.97 -7.41 -33.09
N LEU A 404 24.30 -8.48 -32.66
CA LEU A 404 24.81 -9.53 -31.79
C LEU A 404 25.38 -10.69 -32.61
N ALA A 405 26.18 -11.57 -32.00
CA ALA A 405 26.60 -12.85 -32.57
C ALA A 405 27.28 -12.77 -33.96
N ASP A 406 28.00 -11.69 -34.29
CA ASP A 406 28.51 -11.38 -35.65
C ASP A 406 27.41 -11.25 -36.73
N GLY A 407 26.17 -11.02 -36.32
CA GLY A 407 24.98 -11.06 -37.17
C GLY A 407 24.44 -12.47 -37.47
N LYS A 408 24.90 -13.50 -36.75
CA LYS A 408 24.38 -14.88 -36.80
C LYS A 408 22.97 -14.94 -36.19
N VAL A 409 21.97 -14.60 -37.01
CA VAL A 409 20.55 -14.59 -36.64
C VAL A 409 19.77 -15.63 -37.45
N ALA A 410 19.04 -16.51 -36.79
CA ALA A 410 18.09 -17.45 -37.39
C ALA A 410 16.66 -17.11 -36.95
N VAL A 411 15.76 -16.82 -37.90
CA VAL A 411 14.36 -16.49 -37.62
C VAL A 411 13.50 -17.71 -37.92
N CYS A 412 12.76 -18.23 -36.94
CA CYS A 412 11.87 -19.40 -37.12
C CYS A 412 10.41 -18.97 -36.93
N LEU A 413 9.55 -19.27 -37.91
CA LEU A 413 8.14 -18.86 -37.88
C LEU A 413 7.35 -19.63 -36.81
N GLU A 414 6.59 -18.90 -35.98
CA GLU A 414 5.68 -19.45 -34.96
C GLU A 414 4.22 -19.09 -35.28
N GLY A 415 3.55 -18.24 -34.48
CA GLY A 415 2.16 -17.80 -34.63
C GLY A 415 1.92 -16.64 -35.62
N GLY A 416 0.78 -15.97 -35.50
CA GLY A 416 0.26 -14.98 -36.46
C GLY A 416 -0.70 -15.57 -37.49
N TYR A 417 -1.95 -15.09 -37.49
CA TYR A 417 -3.10 -15.73 -38.09
C TYR A 417 -3.82 -14.83 -39.11
N ASN A 418 -3.66 -13.51 -39.03
CA ASN A 418 -4.03 -12.62 -40.13
C ASN A 418 -3.02 -12.72 -41.28
N LEU A 419 -3.44 -13.36 -42.38
CA LEU A 419 -2.62 -13.60 -43.59
C LEU A 419 -1.95 -12.34 -44.19
N SER A 420 -2.53 -11.15 -44.00
CA SER A 420 -1.98 -9.88 -44.47
C SER A 420 -0.93 -9.33 -43.49
N ALA A 421 -1.22 -9.36 -42.20
CA ALA A 421 -0.31 -8.89 -41.15
C ALA A 421 0.97 -9.74 -41.12
N ILE A 422 0.85 -11.06 -41.03
CA ILE A 422 1.99 -12.00 -41.04
C ILE A 422 2.88 -11.81 -42.27
N SER A 423 2.28 -11.68 -43.46
CA SER A 423 3.03 -11.52 -44.71
C SER A 423 3.80 -10.19 -44.78
N ARG A 424 3.21 -9.10 -44.25
CA ARG A 424 3.85 -7.78 -44.21
C ARG A 424 4.97 -7.72 -43.17
N SER A 425 4.76 -8.28 -41.99
CA SER A 425 5.75 -8.31 -40.92
C SER A 425 6.93 -9.22 -41.28
N ALA A 426 6.66 -10.45 -41.76
CA ALA A 426 7.71 -11.35 -42.26
C ALA A 426 8.51 -10.73 -43.43
N LEU A 427 7.87 -9.97 -44.33
CA LEU A 427 8.56 -9.26 -45.40
C LEU A 427 9.50 -8.17 -44.85
N ALA A 428 9.09 -7.43 -43.83
CA ALA A 428 9.92 -6.40 -43.20
C ALA A 428 11.14 -7.01 -42.47
N VAL A 429 10.95 -8.14 -41.79
CA VAL A 429 12.04 -8.93 -41.19
C VAL A 429 13.00 -9.42 -42.29
N ALA A 430 12.51 -10.10 -43.32
CA ALA A 430 13.35 -10.64 -44.40
C ALA A 430 14.17 -9.56 -45.14
N LYS A 431 13.56 -8.40 -45.43
CA LYS A 431 14.27 -7.24 -46.00
C LYS A 431 15.40 -6.74 -45.10
N THR A 432 15.15 -6.68 -43.79
CA THR A 432 16.16 -6.26 -42.81
C THR A 432 17.31 -7.26 -42.73
N LEU A 433 17.02 -8.57 -42.71
CA LEU A 433 18.04 -9.64 -42.75
C LEU A 433 18.95 -9.52 -43.99
N MET A 434 18.35 -9.23 -45.15
CA MET A 434 19.05 -9.00 -46.42
C MET A 434 19.84 -7.68 -46.49
N GLY A 435 19.80 -6.85 -45.44
CA GLY A 435 20.56 -5.61 -45.32
C GLY A 435 19.87 -4.37 -45.88
N GLU A 436 18.57 -4.41 -46.17
CA GLU A 436 17.84 -3.15 -46.40
C GLU A 436 17.79 -2.32 -45.09
N PRO A 437 17.92 -0.98 -45.16
CA PRO A 437 17.78 -0.12 -43.98
C PRO A 437 16.41 -0.33 -43.31
N PRO A 438 16.34 -0.39 -41.97
CA PRO A 438 15.10 -0.68 -41.29
C PRO A 438 14.08 0.43 -41.50
N ILE A 439 12.80 0.06 -41.60
CA ILE A 439 11.71 0.99 -41.92
C ILE A 439 11.63 2.07 -40.84
N ARG A 440 11.56 3.35 -41.26
CA ARG A 440 11.49 4.49 -40.33
C ARG A 440 10.26 4.36 -39.43
N LEU A 441 10.51 4.24 -38.13
CA LEU A 441 9.50 4.20 -37.09
C LEU A 441 9.30 5.62 -36.50
N PRO A 442 8.07 6.17 -36.44
CA PRO A 442 7.78 7.32 -35.59
C PRO A 442 7.75 6.84 -34.13
N ILE A 443 8.62 7.38 -33.28
CA ILE A 443 8.74 6.95 -31.87
C ILE A 443 7.43 7.30 -31.13
N PRO A 444 6.63 6.32 -30.68
CA PRO A 444 5.40 6.58 -29.93
C PRO A 444 5.71 6.84 -28.45
N SER A 445 4.79 7.48 -27.74
CA SER A 445 4.82 7.50 -26.28
C SER A 445 4.42 6.12 -25.72
N ILE A 446 5.22 5.57 -24.82
CA ILE A 446 4.90 4.32 -24.12
C ILE A 446 3.68 4.47 -23.20
N ASN A 447 2.86 3.43 -23.12
CA ASN A 447 1.83 3.25 -22.11
C ASN A 447 2.46 3.23 -20.69
N THR A 448 1.90 4.02 -19.77
CA THR A 448 2.43 4.16 -18.41
C THR A 448 2.44 2.85 -17.61
N LYS A 449 1.47 1.96 -17.84
CA LYS A 449 1.45 0.63 -17.20
C LYS A 449 2.46 -0.33 -17.82
N ALA A 450 2.72 -0.23 -19.12
CA ALA A 450 3.78 -1.00 -19.78
C ALA A 450 5.15 -0.56 -19.27
N ALA A 451 5.36 0.74 -19.04
CA ALA A 451 6.56 1.24 -18.37
C ALA A 451 6.73 0.64 -16.96
N THR A 452 5.64 0.51 -16.16
CA THR A 452 5.68 -0.20 -14.86
C THR A 452 6.12 -1.65 -15.02
N VAL A 453 5.55 -2.40 -15.99
CA VAL A 453 5.96 -3.79 -16.27
C VAL A 453 7.45 -3.87 -16.58
N LEU A 454 8.00 -2.96 -17.40
CA LEU A 454 9.44 -2.94 -17.68
C LEU A 454 10.26 -2.71 -16.41
N GLN A 455 9.85 -1.82 -15.50
CA GLN A 455 10.56 -1.64 -14.22
C GLN A 455 10.48 -2.87 -13.30
N GLU A 456 9.36 -3.61 -13.30
CA GLU A 456 9.25 -4.88 -12.57
C GLU A 456 10.21 -5.94 -13.13
N VAL A 457 10.29 -6.08 -14.46
CA VAL A 457 11.25 -6.99 -15.10
C VAL A 457 12.69 -6.60 -14.77
N ARG A 458 13.05 -5.31 -14.89
CA ARG A 458 14.37 -4.81 -14.50
C ARG A 458 14.68 -5.13 -13.04
N PHE A 459 13.72 -4.97 -12.13
CA PHE A 459 13.88 -5.34 -10.73
C PHE A 459 14.18 -6.83 -10.55
N TYR A 460 13.37 -7.74 -11.12
CA TYR A 460 13.58 -9.20 -10.98
C TYR A 460 14.88 -9.68 -11.63
N GLN A 461 15.35 -9.01 -12.67
CA GLN A 461 16.59 -9.34 -13.40
C GLN A 461 17.85 -8.71 -12.78
N SER A 462 17.72 -7.64 -11.99
CA SER A 462 18.84 -6.92 -11.35
C SER A 462 19.83 -7.76 -10.52
N PRO A 463 19.45 -8.87 -9.85
CA PRO A 463 20.45 -9.70 -9.16
C PRO A 463 21.44 -10.35 -10.13
N TYR A 464 21.00 -10.68 -11.34
CA TYR A 464 21.69 -11.55 -12.29
C TYR A 464 22.44 -10.81 -13.40
N TRP A 465 22.05 -9.57 -13.70
CA TRP A 465 22.59 -8.77 -14.80
C TRP A 465 23.05 -7.39 -14.33
N GLU A 466 24.30 -7.02 -14.59
CA GLU A 466 24.89 -5.75 -14.17
C GLU A 466 24.18 -4.57 -14.84
N CYS A 467 23.82 -4.70 -16.11
CA CYS A 467 23.04 -3.70 -16.87
C CYS A 467 21.66 -3.40 -16.26
N MET A 468 21.16 -4.26 -15.35
CA MET A 468 19.87 -4.09 -14.66
C MET A 468 20.01 -3.58 -13.21
N ARG A 469 21.21 -3.45 -12.65
CA ARG A 469 21.41 -3.11 -11.22
C ARG A 469 21.13 -1.66 -10.85
N SER A 470 21.39 -0.72 -11.75
CA SER A 470 21.37 0.72 -11.42
C SER A 470 19.99 1.17 -10.91
N GLY A 471 19.95 1.62 -9.65
CA GLY A 471 18.77 2.18 -8.98
C GLY A 471 17.82 1.15 -8.36
N MET A 472 18.10 -0.16 -8.48
CA MET A 472 17.25 -1.22 -7.96
C MET A 472 17.64 -1.60 -6.52
N PHE A 473 16.65 -1.77 -5.62
CA PHE A 473 16.86 -2.25 -4.26
C PHE A 473 15.65 -3.07 -3.75
N SER A 474 15.90 -4.05 -2.89
CA SER A 474 14.84 -4.88 -2.31
C SER A 474 14.19 -4.21 -1.10
N TYR A 475 12.87 -3.95 -1.17
CA TYR A 475 12.09 -3.42 -0.04
C TYR A 475 12.16 -4.31 1.20
N LYS A 476 12.17 -5.64 1.03
CA LYS A 476 12.33 -6.61 2.13
C LYS A 476 13.67 -6.44 2.84
N GLU A 477 14.74 -6.26 2.07
CA GLU A 477 16.08 -6.09 2.63
C GLU A 477 16.21 -4.75 3.36
N ALA A 478 15.59 -3.68 2.84
CA ALA A 478 15.50 -2.39 3.52
C ALA A 478 14.73 -2.49 4.85
N GLN A 479 13.56 -3.15 4.86
CA GLN A 479 12.78 -3.41 6.08
C GLN A 479 13.55 -4.26 7.10
N PHE A 480 14.23 -5.33 6.65
CA PHE A 480 15.06 -6.18 7.51
C PHE A 480 16.22 -5.40 8.17
N LYS A 481 16.78 -4.42 7.46
CA LYS A 481 17.80 -3.49 7.99
C LYS A 481 17.24 -2.37 8.86
N GLY A 482 15.93 -2.36 9.14
CA GLY A 482 15.26 -1.34 9.97
C GLY A 482 15.08 0.02 9.28
N ALA A 483 15.08 0.07 7.94
CA ALA A 483 14.84 1.31 7.21
C ALA A 483 13.39 1.81 7.40
N VAL A 484 13.25 3.13 7.54
CA VAL A 484 11.95 3.83 7.62
C VAL A 484 11.66 4.46 6.26
N ARG A 485 10.39 4.52 5.86
CA ARG A 485 9.98 5.14 4.60
C ARG A 485 10.05 6.67 4.68
N VAL A 486 10.29 7.33 3.54
CA VAL A 486 10.49 8.79 3.49
C VAL A 486 9.17 9.56 3.70
N ASP A 487 8.03 8.98 3.33
CA ASP A 487 6.69 9.56 3.59
C ASP A 487 6.42 9.72 5.10
N ASP A 488 6.73 8.71 5.91
CA ASP A 488 6.65 8.78 7.37
C ASP A 488 7.60 9.87 7.94
N VAL A 489 8.85 9.91 7.47
CA VAL A 489 9.85 10.90 7.91
C VAL A 489 9.45 12.33 7.56
N VAL A 490 8.88 12.54 6.37
CA VAL A 490 8.37 13.85 5.93
C VAL A 490 7.16 14.27 6.75
N ARG A 491 6.22 13.36 7.05
CA ARG A 491 5.07 13.69 7.91
C ARG A 491 5.50 14.01 9.34
N ASP A 492 6.50 13.32 9.87
CA ASP A 492 7.06 13.63 11.18
C ASP A 492 7.79 14.98 11.22
N TYR A 493 8.48 15.35 10.14
CA TYR A 493 9.01 16.70 10.00
C TYR A 493 7.89 17.76 9.97
N GLN A 494 6.85 17.58 9.13
CA GLN A 494 5.68 18.48 9.08
C GLN A 494 5.03 18.62 10.46
N ARG A 495 4.77 17.51 11.16
CA ARG A 495 4.21 17.47 12.52
C ARG A 495 5.04 18.30 13.51
N ASN A 496 6.37 18.18 13.45
CA ASN A 496 7.28 18.97 14.29
C ASN A 496 7.25 20.47 13.95
N VAL A 497 7.17 20.84 12.66
CA VAL A 497 7.05 22.25 12.21
C VAL A 497 5.72 22.85 12.66
N LEU A 498 4.59 22.18 12.36
CA LEU A 498 3.25 22.64 12.72
C LEU A 498 3.06 22.74 14.24
N SER A 499 3.64 21.81 15.01
CA SER A 499 3.58 21.87 16.48
C SER A 499 4.43 23.02 17.05
N LYS A 500 5.62 23.28 16.51
CA LYS A 500 6.48 24.40 16.96
C LYS A 500 5.92 25.77 16.56
N ASN A 501 5.50 25.93 15.31
CA ASN A 501 5.11 27.22 14.75
C ASN A 501 3.66 27.61 15.10
N HIS A 502 2.74 26.64 15.09
CA HIS A 502 1.29 26.88 15.22
C HIS A 502 0.66 26.17 16.42
N ARG A 503 1.46 25.47 17.25
CA ARG A 503 1.00 24.67 18.40
C ARG A 503 -0.04 23.61 18.02
N MET A 504 -0.05 23.17 16.76
CA MET A 504 -0.97 22.12 16.32
C MET A 504 -0.65 20.81 17.03
N VAL A 505 -1.71 20.05 17.30
CA VAL A 505 -1.66 18.77 18.01
C VAL A 505 -2.19 17.66 17.11
N SER A 506 -1.66 16.45 17.25
CA SER A 506 -2.20 15.29 16.54
C SER A 506 -3.59 14.96 17.10
N LEU A 507 -4.54 14.75 16.21
CA LEU A 507 -5.82 14.15 16.54
C LEU A 507 -5.63 12.63 16.65
N TRP A 508 -6.19 12.00 17.67
CA TRP A 508 -6.14 10.54 17.81
C TRP A 508 -7.36 9.90 17.13
N ILE A 509 -7.11 9.00 16.19
CA ILE A 509 -8.14 8.30 15.42
C ILE A 509 -8.24 6.87 15.95
N GLN A 510 -9.43 6.48 16.43
CA GLN A 510 -9.64 5.13 16.94
C GLN A 510 -9.74 4.13 15.77
N ARG A 511 -8.81 3.17 15.74
CA ARG A 511 -8.74 2.17 14.67
C ARG A 511 -9.60 0.95 14.99
N HIS A 512 -10.62 0.72 14.16
CA HIS A 512 -11.30 -0.58 14.00
C HIS A 512 -11.20 -1.12 12.57
N GLN A 513 -11.17 -0.24 11.55
CA GLN A 513 -11.07 -0.59 10.13
C GLN A 513 -9.89 0.08 9.39
N LEU A 514 -9.34 1.17 9.93
CA LEU A 514 -8.26 1.94 9.28
C LEU A 514 -6.86 1.34 9.52
N ALA A 515 -6.03 1.37 8.47
CA ALA A 515 -4.66 0.87 8.48
C ALA A 515 -3.74 1.61 9.49
N ARG A 516 -2.61 0.98 9.85
CA ARG A 516 -1.67 1.57 10.82
C ARG A 516 -1.01 2.86 10.34
N THR A 517 -0.88 3.04 9.03
CA THR A 517 -0.27 4.22 8.38
C THR A 517 -1.05 5.52 8.60
N PHE A 518 -2.30 5.46 9.09
CA PHE A 518 -3.10 6.63 9.46
C PHE A 518 -2.78 7.22 10.85
N ASP A 519 -1.89 6.59 11.63
CA ASP A 519 -1.42 7.18 12.89
C ASP A 519 -0.71 8.52 12.66
N ASN A 520 -1.06 9.54 13.45
CA ASN A 520 -0.52 10.90 13.37
C ASN A 520 -0.72 11.64 12.03
N GLN A 521 -1.57 11.13 11.14
CA GLN A 521 -1.84 11.79 9.85
C GLN A 521 -2.73 13.03 9.95
N VAL A 522 -3.42 13.24 11.07
CA VAL A 522 -4.34 14.38 11.27
C VAL A 522 -3.83 15.32 12.35
N MET A 523 -3.63 16.58 11.99
CA MET A 523 -3.16 17.66 12.86
C MET A 523 -4.24 18.75 12.98
N VAL A 524 -4.45 19.29 14.19
CA VAL A 524 -5.44 20.35 14.43
C VAL A 524 -4.86 21.52 15.22
N THR A 525 -5.32 22.73 14.93
CA THR A 525 -5.02 23.92 15.75
C THR A 525 -5.65 23.80 17.15
N PRO A 526 -5.01 24.35 18.20
CA PRO A 526 -5.61 24.42 19.53
C PRO A 526 -6.99 25.07 19.51
N MET A 527 -7.93 24.56 20.31
CA MET A 527 -9.29 25.11 20.45
C MET A 527 -10.11 25.16 19.14
N ILE A 528 -9.79 24.35 18.12
CA ILE A 528 -10.54 24.27 16.85
C ILE A 528 -12.06 24.10 17.04
N ASN A 529 -12.47 23.38 18.10
CA ASN A 529 -13.87 23.15 18.46
C ASN A 529 -14.63 24.43 18.90
N PHE A 530 -13.91 25.52 19.17
CA PHE A 530 -14.42 26.85 19.50
C PHE A 530 -14.13 27.89 18.40
N ALA A 531 -13.45 27.52 17.32
CA ALA A 531 -13.17 28.42 16.21
C ALA A 531 -14.49 28.80 15.50
N LYS A 532 -14.64 30.07 15.11
CA LYS A 532 -15.82 30.52 14.35
C LYS A 532 -15.79 30.05 12.90
N LYS A 533 -14.60 30.08 12.30
CA LYS A 533 -14.28 29.68 10.93
C LYS A 533 -13.36 28.47 11.02
N VAL A 534 -13.64 27.42 10.26
CA VAL A 534 -12.78 26.22 10.18
C VAL A 534 -12.38 25.96 8.74
N LEU A 535 -11.10 25.67 8.51
CA LEU A 535 -10.56 25.17 7.25
C LEU A 535 -10.08 23.73 7.44
N ILE A 536 -10.65 22.80 6.69
CA ILE A 536 -10.23 21.41 6.63
C ILE A 536 -9.46 21.20 5.33
N ILE A 537 -8.16 20.93 5.45
CA ILE A 537 -7.27 20.64 4.32
C ILE A 537 -7.07 19.13 4.25
N ILE A 538 -7.33 18.54 3.09
CA ILE A 538 -7.16 17.11 2.81
C ILE A 538 -6.23 16.99 1.61
N HIS A 539 -5.02 16.47 1.82
CA HIS A 539 -3.95 16.56 0.82
C HIS A 539 -3.19 15.24 0.62
N ASP A 540 -2.70 15.03 -0.60
CA ASP A 540 -1.66 14.03 -0.91
C ASP A 540 -0.32 14.41 -0.21
N PRO A 541 0.60 13.47 0.05
CA PRO A 541 1.89 13.75 0.67
C PRO A 541 2.74 14.72 -0.15
N ALA A 542 3.66 15.43 0.52
CA ALA A 542 4.50 16.45 -0.11
C ALA A 542 5.39 15.89 -1.23
N GLU A 543 5.65 16.69 -2.26
CA GLU A 543 6.42 16.28 -3.43
C GLU A 543 7.92 16.15 -3.07
N LEU A 544 8.50 14.98 -3.32
CA LEU A 544 9.94 14.74 -3.17
C LEU A 544 10.63 14.89 -4.53
N LEU A 545 11.46 15.91 -4.67
CA LEU A 545 12.30 16.13 -5.86
C LEU A 545 13.72 15.65 -5.56
N ALA A 546 14.19 14.62 -6.26
CA ALA A 546 15.51 14.05 -6.05
C ALA A 546 16.29 13.92 -7.36
N ALA A 547 17.56 14.31 -7.35
CA ALA A 547 18.51 13.98 -8.40
C ALA A 547 19.30 12.72 -7.98
N PRO A 548 19.07 11.56 -8.63
CA PRO A 548 19.89 10.38 -8.39
C PRO A 548 21.30 10.58 -8.94
N ASP A 549 22.28 9.96 -8.29
CA ASP A 549 23.66 9.89 -8.80
C ASP A 549 23.69 9.19 -10.18
N PRO A 550 24.34 9.75 -11.21
CA PRO A 550 24.22 9.24 -12.57
C PRO A 550 24.95 7.90 -12.82
N LEU A 551 25.78 7.43 -11.88
CA LEU A 551 26.52 6.17 -12.00
C LEU A 551 25.83 5.04 -11.23
N THR A 552 25.38 5.33 -10.01
CA THR A 552 24.79 4.36 -9.07
C THR A 552 23.26 4.39 -9.03
N ALA A 553 22.65 5.44 -9.59
CA ALA A 553 21.25 5.84 -9.44
C ALA A 553 20.76 5.95 -7.98
N GLN A 554 21.68 6.01 -7.00
CA GLN A 554 21.34 6.25 -5.60
C GLN A 554 21.02 7.73 -5.36
N VAL A 555 19.97 7.99 -4.59
CA VAL A 555 19.62 9.35 -4.16
C VAL A 555 20.39 9.69 -2.89
N SER A 556 21.36 10.60 -3.01
CA SER A 556 21.99 11.21 -1.84
C SER A 556 21.06 12.25 -1.21
N THR A 557 20.99 12.30 0.12
CA THR A 557 20.07 13.18 0.86
C THR A 557 20.26 14.67 0.59
N HIS A 558 21.48 15.12 0.27
CA HIS A 558 21.76 16.51 -0.10
C HIS A 558 21.27 16.90 -1.52
N ASN A 559 20.94 15.91 -2.36
CA ASN A 559 20.36 16.07 -3.69
C ASN A 559 18.84 15.83 -3.71
N ALA A 560 18.23 15.73 -2.53
CA ALA A 560 16.79 15.54 -2.35
C ALA A 560 16.16 16.75 -1.65
N TYR A 561 15.03 17.20 -2.18
CA TYR A 561 14.27 18.37 -1.72
C TYR A 561 12.82 17.98 -1.49
N VAL A 562 12.29 18.33 -0.32
CA VAL A 562 10.85 18.20 -0.02
C VAL A 562 10.18 19.53 -0.37
N VAL A 563 9.14 19.48 -1.21
CA VAL A 563 8.39 20.67 -1.63
C VAL A 563 6.96 20.58 -1.14
N ASP A 564 6.66 21.38 -0.12
CA ASP A 564 5.37 21.44 0.54
C ASP A 564 4.73 22.83 0.38
N PRO A 565 3.84 23.02 -0.60
CA PRO A 565 3.07 24.26 -0.76
C PRO A 565 1.86 24.35 0.21
N VAL A 566 1.46 23.26 0.88
CA VAL A 566 0.26 23.24 1.73
C VAL A 566 0.50 24.05 3.01
N LEU A 567 1.73 24.04 3.53
CA LEU A 567 2.15 24.89 4.65
C LEU A 567 1.78 26.38 4.45
N GLY A 568 1.92 26.91 3.23
CA GLY A 568 1.58 28.31 2.93
C GLY A 568 0.08 28.63 3.05
N TYR A 569 -0.80 27.63 2.96
CA TYR A 569 -2.23 27.77 3.25
C TYR A 569 -2.52 27.66 4.75
N ILE A 570 -1.83 26.76 5.47
CA ILE A 570 -1.96 26.60 6.92
C ILE A 570 -1.48 27.88 7.64
N GLU A 571 -0.30 28.38 7.30
CA GLU A 571 0.27 29.62 7.86
C GLU A 571 -0.68 30.81 7.67
N TRP A 572 -1.23 30.95 6.46
CA TRP A 572 -2.21 31.98 6.14
C TRP A 572 -3.51 31.85 6.93
N ALA A 573 -4.05 30.63 7.07
CA ALA A 573 -5.30 30.41 7.79
C ALA A 573 -5.13 30.72 9.29
N VAL A 574 -4.03 30.26 9.90
CA VAL A 574 -3.69 30.57 11.30
C VAL A 574 -3.49 32.08 11.50
N ALA A 575 -2.85 32.78 10.55
CA ALA A 575 -2.68 34.24 10.59
C ALA A 575 -4.01 35.02 10.49
N ASN A 576 -5.08 34.40 9.97
CA ASN A 576 -6.43 34.98 9.86
C ASN A 576 -7.40 34.48 10.94
N GLU A 577 -6.89 33.89 12.03
CA GLU A 577 -7.67 33.33 13.15
C GLU A 577 -8.67 32.21 12.73
N ILE A 578 -8.39 31.51 11.63
CA ILE A 578 -9.16 30.36 11.15
C ILE A 578 -8.62 29.10 11.84
N GLY A 579 -9.52 28.28 12.40
CA GLY A 579 -9.13 26.97 12.94
C GLY A 579 -8.78 26.01 11.81
N VAL A 580 -7.63 25.34 11.88
CA VAL A 580 -7.16 24.46 10.80
C VAL A 580 -7.15 23.01 11.24
N MET A 581 -7.73 22.15 10.41
CA MET A 581 -7.55 20.69 10.45
C MET A 581 -6.81 20.27 9.18
N ASP A 582 -5.65 19.65 9.35
CA ASP A 582 -4.75 19.20 8.30
C ASP A 582 -4.73 17.67 8.25
N ILE A 583 -5.16 17.08 7.13
CA ILE A 583 -5.35 15.64 6.92
C ILE A 583 -4.48 15.21 5.75
N ASN A 584 -3.38 14.50 6.04
CA ASN A 584 -2.53 13.91 5.03
C ASN A 584 -3.04 12.50 4.67
N ILE A 585 -3.25 12.21 3.39
CA ILE A 585 -3.66 10.88 2.91
C ILE A 585 -2.41 10.11 2.43
N PRO A 586 -1.95 9.07 3.16
CA PRO A 586 -0.77 8.30 2.74
C PRO A 586 -1.05 7.55 1.43
N TRP A 587 -0.07 7.49 0.54
CA TRP A 587 -0.17 6.77 -0.74
C TRP A 587 -0.04 5.24 -0.61
N ASN A 588 0.24 4.73 0.59
CA ASN A 588 0.36 3.31 0.88
C ASN A 588 -0.44 2.99 2.16
N SER A 589 -1.37 2.06 2.04
CA SER A 589 -2.17 1.57 3.17
C SER A 589 -1.77 0.18 3.66
N GLU A 590 -1.24 -0.67 2.78
CA GLU A 590 -0.88 -2.05 3.13
C GLU A 590 0.63 -2.29 3.31
N PRO A 591 1.06 -2.83 4.46
CA PRO A 591 2.39 -3.41 4.61
C PRO A 591 2.58 -4.71 3.83
N LEU A 592 1.50 -5.46 3.56
CA LEU A 592 1.57 -6.83 3.04
C LEU A 592 1.94 -6.92 1.55
N VAL A 593 1.49 -5.99 0.72
CA VAL A 593 1.89 -5.91 -0.70
C VAL A 593 3.41 -5.73 -0.87
N SER A 594 4.08 -5.08 0.09
CA SER A 594 5.55 -4.95 0.08
C SER A 594 6.31 -6.29 0.24
N ALA A 595 5.61 -7.38 0.55
CA ALA A 595 6.17 -8.72 0.67
C ALA A 595 6.38 -9.49 -0.65
N THR A 596 6.16 -8.87 -1.82
CA THR A 596 6.61 -9.44 -3.12
C THR A 596 8.00 -8.95 -3.53
N GLY A 597 8.39 -7.74 -3.11
CA GLY A 597 9.66 -7.10 -3.49
C GLY A 597 9.54 -6.16 -4.69
N SER A 598 8.44 -6.21 -5.45
CA SER A 598 8.16 -5.23 -6.51
C SER A 598 7.92 -3.82 -5.96
N TYR A 599 8.05 -2.80 -6.81
CA TYR A 599 7.64 -1.43 -6.49
C TYR A 599 6.16 -1.45 -6.07
N PRO A 600 5.80 -1.12 -4.82
CA PRO A 600 4.42 -1.19 -4.38
C PRO A 600 3.61 -0.16 -5.18
N PRO A 601 2.64 -0.59 -6.02
CA PRO A 601 1.80 0.36 -6.73
C PRO A 601 1.03 1.20 -5.71
N ARG A 602 0.66 2.43 -6.10
CA ARG A 602 -0.28 3.25 -5.31
C ARG A 602 -1.54 2.41 -5.08
N SER A 603 -2.02 2.33 -3.83
CA SER A 603 -3.18 1.52 -3.44
C SER A 603 -4.33 1.69 -4.44
N THR A 604 -5.02 0.60 -4.79
CA THR A 604 -5.98 0.64 -5.89
C THR A 604 -7.10 1.64 -5.60
N GLY A 605 -7.65 2.24 -6.66
CA GLY A 605 -8.63 3.32 -6.50
C GLY A 605 -9.92 2.93 -5.76
N PHE A 606 -10.22 1.63 -5.60
CA PHE A 606 -11.39 1.18 -4.84
C PHE A 606 -11.09 1.03 -3.34
N GLU A 607 -9.99 0.36 -2.99
CA GLU A 607 -9.55 0.17 -1.59
C GLU A 607 -9.25 1.52 -0.94
N LEU A 608 -8.48 2.36 -1.64
CA LEU A 608 -8.15 3.70 -1.17
C LEU A 608 -9.39 4.61 -1.07
N GLU A 609 -10.36 4.53 -1.99
CA GLU A 609 -11.62 5.29 -1.85
C GLU A 609 -12.45 4.84 -0.62
N ASN A 610 -12.38 3.57 -0.22
CA ASN A 610 -13.05 3.08 0.99
C ASN A 610 -12.35 3.55 2.28
N GLU A 611 -11.03 3.39 2.38
CA GLU A 611 -10.27 3.87 3.54
C GLU A 611 -10.39 5.39 3.74
N ILE A 612 -10.31 6.16 2.64
CA ILE A 612 -10.54 7.61 2.64
C ILE A 612 -11.94 7.95 3.15
N LYS A 613 -12.97 7.21 2.68
CA LYS A 613 -14.35 7.41 3.11
C LYS A 613 -14.50 7.15 4.61
N ASP A 614 -13.96 6.04 5.10
CA ASP A 614 -14.05 5.67 6.52
C ASP A 614 -13.33 6.69 7.42
N LEU A 615 -12.13 7.14 7.01
CA LEU A 615 -11.38 8.19 7.69
C LEU A 615 -12.19 9.49 7.81
N VAL A 616 -12.70 10.01 6.70
CA VAL A 616 -13.33 11.34 6.71
C VAL A 616 -14.75 11.31 7.26
N CYS A 617 -15.48 10.19 7.13
CA CYS A 617 -16.73 9.99 7.87
C CYS A 617 -16.46 9.90 9.38
N TYR A 618 -15.43 9.18 9.82
CA TYR A 618 -15.04 9.11 11.24
C TYR A 618 -14.67 10.49 11.79
N ILE A 619 -13.88 11.27 11.06
CA ILE A 619 -13.51 12.65 11.45
C ILE A 619 -14.74 13.56 11.53
N TRP A 620 -15.68 13.42 10.58
CA TRP A 620 -16.93 14.18 10.61
C TRP A 620 -17.74 13.83 11.87
N ASP A 621 -18.10 12.55 12.03
CA ASP A 621 -19.05 12.09 13.05
C ASP A 621 -18.52 12.26 14.49
N ASN A 622 -17.20 12.13 14.71
CA ASN A 622 -16.61 12.14 16.06
C ASN A 622 -16.02 13.49 16.47
N PHE A 623 -15.83 14.42 15.52
CA PHE A 623 -15.18 15.71 15.80
C PHE A 623 -15.92 16.87 15.17
N ILE A 624 -15.95 16.96 13.84
CA ILE A 624 -16.47 18.17 13.15
C ILE A 624 -17.93 18.40 13.47
N ASP A 625 -18.76 17.35 13.49
CA ASP A 625 -20.19 17.51 13.74
C ASP A 625 -20.47 17.99 15.18
N LEU A 626 -19.57 17.67 16.12
CA LEU A 626 -19.64 18.11 17.52
C LEU A 626 -19.08 19.53 17.77
N TYR A 627 -18.47 20.17 16.76
CA TYR A 627 -17.91 21.52 16.90
C TYR A 627 -19.00 22.58 16.77
N ALA A 628 -18.76 23.77 17.33
CA ALA A 628 -19.74 24.87 17.35
C ALA A 628 -19.69 25.79 16.10
N SER A 629 -19.00 25.38 15.03
CA SER A 629 -18.86 26.17 13.79
C SER A 629 -19.77 25.64 12.70
N ASP A 630 -20.55 26.53 12.09
CA ASP A 630 -21.36 26.24 10.89
C ASP A 630 -20.79 26.94 9.63
N ASN A 631 -19.52 27.34 9.71
CA ASN A 631 -18.81 28.07 8.67
C ASN A 631 -17.48 27.38 8.38
N ILE A 632 -17.58 26.24 7.68
CA ILE A 632 -16.49 25.31 7.38
C ILE A 632 -16.12 25.40 5.89
N LEU A 633 -14.83 25.49 5.57
CA LEU A 633 -14.31 25.30 4.21
C LEU A 633 -13.56 23.97 4.10
N LEU A 634 -13.75 23.30 2.96
CA LEU A 634 -12.98 22.11 2.59
C LEU A 634 -11.99 22.47 1.48
N MET A 635 -10.73 22.04 1.63
CA MET A 635 -9.69 22.15 0.61
C MET A 635 -9.13 20.77 0.27
N GLY A 636 -9.30 20.31 -0.96
CA GLY A 636 -8.71 19.05 -1.46
C GLY A 636 -7.49 19.30 -2.36
N ALA A 637 -6.38 18.60 -2.14
CA ALA A 637 -5.17 18.73 -2.98
C ALA A 637 -4.61 17.37 -3.42
N GLY A 638 -4.50 17.15 -4.73
CA GLY A 638 -4.13 15.86 -5.31
C GLY A 638 -5.32 14.91 -5.40
N ASP A 639 -5.09 13.60 -5.39
CA ASP A 639 -6.19 12.62 -5.41
C ASP A 639 -6.91 12.51 -4.05
N ALA A 640 -6.29 12.96 -2.96
CA ALA A 640 -6.92 13.17 -1.66
C ALA A 640 -8.23 14.00 -1.72
N TYR A 641 -8.44 14.81 -2.77
CA TYR A 641 -9.71 15.51 -3.00
C TYR A 641 -10.92 14.56 -3.11
N LEU A 642 -10.72 13.27 -3.47
CA LEU A 642 -11.76 12.24 -3.47
C LEU A 642 -12.45 12.10 -2.11
N ALA A 643 -11.75 12.43 -1.02
CA ALA A 643 -12.31 12.50 0.33
C ALA A 643 -13.46 13.48 0.46
N VAL A 644 -13.37 14.64 -0.21
CA VAL A 644 -14.43 15.66 -0.21
C VAL A 644 -15.67 15.15 -0.93
N LYS A 645 -15.50 14.45 -2.06
CA LYS A 645 -16.58 13.73 -2.74
C LYS A 645 -17.24 12.73 -1.78
N GLN A 646 -16.44 11.85 -1.15
CA GLN A 646 -16.97 10.81 -0.26
C GLN A 646 -17.72 11.38 0.95
N LEU A 647 -17.25 12.48 1.55
CA LEU A 647 -17.94 13.18 2.64
C LEU A 647 -19.28 13.76 2.17
N LEU A 648 -19.29 14.55 1.10
CA LEU A 648 -20.48 15.20 0.55
C LEU A 648 -21.56 14.21 0.09
N THR A 649 -21.19 12.99 -0.32
CA THR A 649 -22.15 11.95 -0.69
C THR A 649 -22.59 11.05 0.47
N SER A 650 -21.84 11.02 1.59
CA SER A 650 -22.08 10.08 2.71
C SER A 650 -22.69 10.72 3.96
N ARG A 651 -22.68 12.06 4.08
CA ARG A 651 -23.20 12.81 5.25
C ARG A 651 -23.93 14.08 4.81
N ASP A 652 -25.02 14.44 5.51
CA ASP A 652 -25.66 15.76 5.35
C ASP A 652 -24.85 16.85 6.07
N CYS A 653 -23.74 17.22 5.43
CA CYS A 653 -22.80 18.25 5.89
C CYS A 653 -23.03 19.61 5.21
N ARG A 654 -23.92 19.67 4.20
CA ARG A 654 -24.08 20.78 3.26
C ARG A 654 -24.40 22.11 3.94
N HIS A 655 -25.19 22.07 5.02
CA HIS A 655 -25.66 23.27 5.72
C HIS A 655 -24.56 24.00 6.52
N ARG A 656 -23.46 23.31 6.84
CA ARG A 656 -22.31 23.81 7.64
C ARG A 656 -21.08 24.14 6.78
N ILE A 657 -21.06 23.69 5.53
CA ILE A 657 -19.97 23.96 4.59
C ILE A 657 -20.28 25.25 3.83
N ALA A 658 -19.39 26.24 3.94
CA ALA A 658 -19.46 27.48 3.17
C ALA A 658 -18.96 27.30 1.72
N GLY A 659 -18.05 26.34 1.49
CA GLY A 659 -17.55 26.04 0.16
C GLY A 659 -16.44 24.99 0.10
N VAL A 660 -16.12 24.57 -1.12
CA VAL A 660 -15.10 23.56 -1.46
C VAL A 660 -14.09 24.09 -2.48
N LEU A 661 -12.83 24.16 -2.07
CA LEU A 661 -11.69 24.40 -2.95
C LEU A 661 -11.05 23.05 -3.33
N ALA A 662 -10.65 22.84 -4.59
CA ALA A 662 -9.87 21.65 -4.94
C ALA A 662 -8.81 21.90 -6.03
N PHE A 663 -7.71 21.14 -5.95
CA PHE A 663 -6.60 21.13 -6.92
C PHE A 663 -6.34 19.70 -7.38
N ILE A 664 -6.64 19.40 -8.65
CA ILE A 664 -6.77 18.04 -9.15
C ILE A 664 -5.80 17.78 -10.32
N THR A 665 -4.94 16.78 -10.14
CA THR A 665 -4.05 16.22 -11.17
C THR A 665 -4.51 14.86 -11.68
N GLY A 666 -5.12 14.04 -10.84
CA GLY A 666 -5.68 12.73 -11.19
C GLY A 666 -7.19 12.78 -11.50
N SER A 667 -7.92 11.71 -11.20
CA SER A 667 -9.22 11.43 -11.82
C SER A 667 -10.37 12.32 -11.33
N LEU A 668 -10.85 13.24 -12.18
CA LEU A 668 -12.02 14.08 -11.90
C LEU A 668 -13.36 13.28 -11.87
N ARG A 669 -13.83 12.95 -10.66
CA ARG A 669 -15.13 12.32 -10.36
C ARG A 669 -16.27 13.33 -10.13
N PRO A 670 -17.52 12.99 -10.51
CA PRO A 670 -18.71 13.81 -10.21
C PRO A 670 -19.22 13.62 -8.77
N VAL A 671 -19.75 14.69 -8.18
CA VAL A 671 -20.49 14.72 -6.92
C VAL A 671 -22.00 14.76 -7.23
N LYS A 672 -22.69 13.65 -6.98
CA LYS A 672 -24.15 13.48 -7.08
C LYS A 672 -24.58 12.58 -5.92
N SER A 673 -25.62 12.99 -5.19
CA SER A 673 -26.36 12.09 -4.31
C SER A 673 -27.64 11.62 -5.00
N GLU A 674 -28.15 10.45 -4.60
CA GLU A 674 -29.49 9.99 -5.00
C GLU A 674 -30.56 10.46 -4.01
N THR A 675 -30.16 10.81 -2.78
CA THR A 675 -31.03 11.33 -1.72
C THR A 675 -31.13 12.85 -1.72
N ASP A 676 -30.02 13.57 -1.98
CA ASP A 676 -30.02 15.04 -2.11
C ASP A 676 -29.96 15.47 -3.58
N SER A 677 -31.12 15.83 -4.13
CA SER A 677 -31.27 16.38 -5.48
C SER A 677 -30.67 17.79 -5.64
N GLY A 678 -30.48 18.52 -4.54
CA GLY A 678 -29.88 19.86 -4.52
C GLY A 678 -28.35 19.85 -4.54
N LEU A 679 -27.71 18.74 -4.13
CA LEU A 679 -26.26 18.66 -3.89
C LEU A 679 -25.44 19.14 -5.09
N SER A 680 -25.72 18.63 -6.29
CA SER A 680 -24.95 18.99 -7.49
C SER A 680 -25.10 20.47 -7.86
N SER A 681 -26.27 21.08 -7.61
CA SER A 681 -26.51 22.50 -7.88
C SER A 681 -25.78 23.38 -6.87
N TRP A 682 -25.87 23.06 -5.58
CA TRP A 682 -25.12 23.71 -4.51
C TRP A 682 -23.60 23.61 -4.74
N TYR A 683 -23.11 22.42 -5.09
CA TYR A 683 -21.69 22.17 -5.36
C TYR A 683 -21.19 23.01 -6.55
N LYS A 684 -22.04 23.27 -7.56
CA LYS A 684 -21.67 24.15 -8.69
C LYS A 684 -21.44 25.61 -8.27
N SER A 685 -22.21 26.11 -7.31
CA SER A 685 -22.16 27.51 -6.86
C SER A 685 -21.17 27.74 -5.71
N ASN A 686 -20.86 26.70 -4.93
CA ASN A 686 -20.03 26.77 -3.72
C ASN A 686 -18.75 25.93 -3.83
N SER A 687 -18.23 25.71 -5.04
CA SER A 687 -16.89 25.16 -5.21
C SER A 687 -16.06 25.96 -6.21
N GLU A 688 -14.74 25.85 -6.11
CA GLU A 688 -13.78 26.27 -7.13
C GLU A 688 -12.75 25.14 -7.31
N ILE A 689 -12.73 24.54 -8.50
CA ILE A 689 -12.07 23.26 -8.77
C ILE A 689 -11.02 23.45 -9.86
N TYR A 690 -9.77 23.64 -9.47
CA TYR A 690 -8.64 23.77 -10.38
C TYR A 690 -8.20 22.39 -10.88
N VAL A 691 -8.13 22.22 -12.20
CA VAL A 691 -7.73 20.95 -12.84
C VAL A 691 -6.54 21.18 -13.76
N ALA A 692 -5.54 20.29 -13.69
CA ALA A 692 -4.30 20.38 -14.46
C ALA A 692 -4.51 20.53 -15.97
N GLY A 693 -3.69 21.34 -16.63
CA GLY A 693 -3.86 21.70 -18.05
C GLY A 693 -3.73 20.53 -19.04
N ASN A 694 -3.09 19.44 -18.63
CA ASN A 694 -2.93 18.19 -19.39
C ASN A 694 -3.91 17.07 -18.99
N HIS A 695 -4.90 17.35 -18.13
CA HIS A 695 -5.84 16.33 -17.66
C HIS A 695 -6.76 15.84 -18.79
N ALA A 696 -7.10 14.54 -18.77
CA ALA A 696 -7.89 13.86 -19.80
C ALA A 696 -9.32 14.42 -20.00
N CYS A 697 -9.82 15.27 -19.11
CA CYS A 697 -11.12 15.93 -19.34
C CYS A 697 -11.08 17.06 -20.39
N TRP A 698 -9.89 17.46 -20.84
CA TRP A 698 -9.66 18.51 -21.84
C TRP A 698 -9.37 17.99 -23.25
N THR A 699 -9.23 16.67 -23.45
CA THR A 699 -8.86 16.08 -24.76
C THR A 699 -9.98 16.21 -25.79
N ASP A 700 -11.22 15.97 -25.37
CA ASP A 700 -12.37 15.83 -26.26
C ASP A 700 -13.44 16.87 -25.97
N GLU A 701 -14.07 17.41 -27.01
CA GLU A 701 -15.21 18.33 -26.86
C GLU A 701 -16.33 17.74 -25.99
N GLU A 702 -16.59 16.43 -26.09
CA GLU A 702 -17.62 15.78 -25.28
C GLU A 702 -17.25 15.78 -23.79
N ASN A 703 -15.96 15.59 -23.46
CA ASN A 703 -15.45 15.63 -22.10
C ASN A 703 -15.48 17.06 -21.54
N ILE A 704 -15.07 18.06 -22.33
CA ILE A 704 -15.21 19.49 -21.99
C ILE A 704 -16.69 19.85 -21.70
N ARG A 705 -17.64 19.33 -22.50
CA ARG A 705 -19.09 19.51 -22.26
C ARG A 705 -19.57 18.76 -21.01
N LYS A 706 -19.05 17.56 -20.70
CA LYS A 706 -19.37 16.80 -19.48
C LYS A 706 -18.92 17.55 -18.23
N VAL A 707 -17.70 18.09 -18.20
CA VAL A 707 -17.10 18.82 -17.07
C VAL A 707 -17.89 20.08 -16.69
N LYS A 708 -18.54 20.74 -17.65
CA LYS A 708 -19.36 21.93 -17.37
C LYS A 708 -20.64 21.64 -16.56
N LYS A 709 -21.08 20.37 -16.46
CA LYS A 709 -22.28 19.98 -15.71
C LYS A 709 -22.13 20.25 -14.21
N GLN A 710 -23.24 20.64 -13.57
CA GLN A 710 -23.32 21.03 -12.14
C GLN A 710 -22.54 20.09 -11.20
N ARG A 711 -22.72 18.78 -11.36
CA ARG A 711 -22.09 17.70 -10.58
C ARG A 711 -20.54 17.69 -10.54
N PHE A 712 -19.85 18.49 -11.34
CA PHE A 712 -18.38 18.59 -11.30
C PHE A 712 -17.87 19.84 -10.57
N GLY A 713 -18.76 20.72 -10.09
CA GLY A 713 -18.36 21.97 -9.42
C GLY A 713 -17.99 23.07 -10.41
N ASN A 714 -17.44 24.19 -9.93
CA ASN A 714 -16.92 25.24 -10.80
C ASN A 714 -15.50 24.89 -11.28
N VAL A 715 -15.41 24.11 -12.35
CA VAL A 715 -14.12 23.63 -12.86
C VAL A 715 -13.38 24.73 -13.65
N VAL A 716 -12.17 25.04 -13.21
CA VAL A 716 -11.23 25.98 -13.80
C VAL A 716 -10.05 25.20 -14.39
N GLN A 717 -9.73 25.45 -15.66
CA GLN A 717 -8.53 24.88 -16.28
C GLN A 717 -7.29 25.64 -15.81
N SER A 718 -6.34 24.94 -15.22
CA SER A 718 -5.04 25.50 -14.86
C SER A 718 -4.08 25.48 -16.06
N GLU A 719 -3.23 26.50 -16.17
CA GLU A 719 -2.07 26.53 -17.07
C GLU A 719 -1.01 25.48 -16.67
N GLU A 720 -0.97 25.12 -15.38
CA GLU A 720 0.02 24.23 -14.79
C GLU A 720 -0.38 22.74 -14.85
N LYS A 721 0.64 21.88 -14.93
CA LYS A 721 0.50 20.40 -15.02
C LYS A 721 0.80 19.67 -13.70
N SER A 722 1.61 20.26 -12.82
CA SER A 722 1.97 19.70 -11.50
C SER A 722 1.08 20.28 -10.40
N LEU A 723 0.71 19.47 -9.41
CA LEU A 723 -0.07 19.88 -8.24
C LEU A 723 0.61 21.04 -7.49
N VAL A 724 1.91 20.92 -7.22
CA VAL A 724 2.67 21.93 -6.47
C VAL A 724 2.74 23.26 -7.21
N ARG A 725 2.91 23.22 -8.54
CA ARG A 725 2.87 24.44 -9.37
C ARG A 725 1.47 25.05 -9.39
N MET A 726 0.43 24.23 -9.48
CA MET A 726 -0.97 24.67 -9.47
C MET A 726 -1.33 25.37 -8.16
N LEU A 727 -0.96 24.79 -7.01
CA LEU A 727 -1.15 25.38 -5.68
C LEU A 727 -0.48 26.76 -5.60
N ARG A 728 0.80 26.88 -6.00
CA ARG A 728 1.51 28.17 -6.02
C ARG A 728 0.92 29.17 -7.01
N ARG A 729 0.52 28.73 -8.21
CA ARG A 729 0.02 29.61 -9.29
C ARG A 729 -1.28 30.31 -8.93
N HIS A 730 -2.17 29.61 -8.23
CA HIS A 730 -3.51 30.09 -7.86
C HIS A 730 -3.63 30.48 -6.38
N GLU A 731 -2.51 30.48 -5.63
CA GLU A 731 -2.47 30.70 -4.17
C GLU A 731 -3.21 31.98 -3.73
N LEU A 732 -2.96 33.10 -4.41
CA LEU A 732 -3.59 34.39 -4.10
C LEU A 732 -5.11 34.34 -4.33
N ARG A 733 -5.55 33.90 -5.52
CA ARG A 733 -6.99 33.84 -5.85
C ARG A 733 -7.74 32.87 -4.96
N ALA A 734 -7.13 31.73 -4.63
CA ALA A 734 -7.70 30.75 -3.70
C ALA A 734 -7.89 31.35 -2.30
N LYS A 735 -6.91 32.11 -1.79
CA LYS A 735 -6.99 32.80 -0.49
C LYS A 735 -8.07 33.88 -0.46
N GLU A 736 -8.21 34.66 -1.54
CA GLU A 736 -9.30 35.63 -1.71
C GLU A 736 -10.68 34.93 -1.72
N TRP A 737 -10.85 33.89 -2.54
CA TRP A 737 -12.11 33.14 -2.65
C TRP A 737 -12.55 32.49 -1.33
N MET A 738 -11.60 31.96 -0.56
CA MET A 738 -11.91 31.40 0.77
C MET A 738 -12.44 32.48 1.73
N LEU A 739 -11.89 33.71 1.70
CA LEU A 739 -12.41 34.83 2.50
C LEU A 739 -13.79 35.27 2.03
N GLU A 740 -14.00 35.40 0.70
CA GLU A 740 -15.31 35.68 0.09
C GLU A 740 -16.38 34.70 0.63
N LYS A 741 -16.08 33.39 0.61
CA LYS A 741 -17.01 32.35 1.07
C LYS A 741 -17.28 32.35 2.57
N PHE A 742 -16.26 32.57 3.41
CA PHE A 742 -16.45 32.73 4.85
C PHE A 742 -17.37 33.93 5.17
N GLU A 743 -17.27 35.03 4.40
CA GLU A 743 -18.12 36.21 4.59
C GLU A 743 -19.55 36.05 4.04
N GLU A 744 -19.71 35.39 2.89
CA GLU A 744 -21.03 35.07 2.33
C GLU A 744 -21.86 34.26 3.33
N LYS A 745 -21.29 33.17 3.87
CA LYS A 745 -21.95 32.34 4.87
C LYS A 745 -22.33 33.12 6.13
N THR A 746 -21.41 33.97 6.62
CA THR A 746 -21.68 34.85 7.78
C THR A 746 -22.84 35.83 7.52
N ARG A 747 -23.03 36.27 6.27
CA ARG A 747 -24.15 37.13 5.86
C ARG A 747 -25.47 36.35 5.74
N GLU A 748 -25.46 35.14 5.21
CA GLU A 748 -26.64 34.27 5.12
C GLU A 748 -27.21 33.97 6.52
N ASP A 749 -26.35 33.57 7.46
CA ASP A 749 -26.77 33.27 8.84
C ASP A 749 -27.35 34.52 9.55
N PHE A 750 -26.78 35.71 9.28
CA PHE A 750 -27.27 36.98 9.83
C PHE A 750 -28.65 37.38 9.26
N VAL A 751 -28.90 37.17 7.96
CA VAL A 751 -30.19 37.43 7.33
C VAL A 751 -31.27 36.48 7.84
N MET A 752 -30.96 35.18 7.99
CA MET A 752 -31.87 34.20 8.61
C MET A 752 -32.27 34.61 10.04
N THR A 753 -31.38 35.25 10.80
CA THR A 753 -31.65 35.69 12.18
C THR A 753 -32.61 36.89 12.28
N ILE A 754 -32.83 37.63 11.18
CA ILE A 754 -33.69 38.83 11.15
C ILE A 754 -35.10 38.52 10.58
N GLY A 755 -35.28 37.39 9.89
CA GLY A 755 -36.53 37.03 9.22
C GLY A 755 -37.71 36.61 10.12
N ASP A 756 -37.57 36.64 11.44
CA ASP A 756 -38.57 36.14 12.41
C ASP A 756 -39.33 37.30 13.12
N GLU A 757 -40.09 38.07 12.35
CA GLU A 757 -40.83 39.26 12.83
C GLU A 757 -42.15 38.96 13.59
N ASN A 758 -42.26 37.80 14.28
CA ASN A 758 -43.48 37.42 15.03
C ASN A 758 -43.26 37.09 16.53
N ALA A 759 -42.23 37.67 17.16
CA ALA A 759 -42.06 37.66 18.62
C ALA A 759 -42.26 39.07 19.23
N ALA A 760 -43.01 39.16 20.33
CA ALA A 760 -43.52 40.42 20.87
C ALA A 760 -42.42 41.35 21.48
N PRO A 761 -42.54 42.69 21.34
CA PRO A 761 -41.46 43.62 21.64
C PRO A 761 -41.45 44.13 23.09
N ASP A 762 -41.13 43.29 24.08
CA ASP A 762 -40.99 43.74 25.49
C ASP A 762 -39.71 43.28 26.25
N GLU A 763 -38.96 42.27 25.80
CA GLU A 763 -37.76 41.82 26.55
C GLU A 763 -36.44 42.53 26.19
N VAL A 764 -36.36 43.25 25.06
CA VAL A 764 -35.09 43.77 24.54
C VAL A 764 -34.61 45.04 25.26
N PHE A 765 -35.52 45.82 25.85
CA PHE A 765 -35.20 47.15 26.38
C PHE A 765 -34.67 47.19 27.82
N ILE A 766 -34.87 46.13 28.63
CA ILE A 766 -34.46 46.11 30.05
C ILE A 766 -32.99 45.68 30.23
N LYS A 767 -32.42 44.88 29.30
CA LYS A 767 -31.03 44.39 29.40
C LYS A 767 -29.94 45.40 29.00
N LYS A 768 -30.30 46.57 28.47
CA LYS A 768 -29.34 47.58 27.97
C LYS A 768 -29.03 48.72 28.95
N SER A 769 -29.76 48.83 30.06
CA SER A 769 -29.73 49.97 30.99
C SER A 769 -29.14 49.67 32.38
N LEU A 770 -28.84 48.41 32.68
CA LEU A 770 -28.08 48.02 33.88
C LEU A 770 -26.66 47.59 33.51
N GLY A 771 -25.71 48.53 33.63
CA GLY A 771 -24.29 48.33 33.37
C GLY A 771 -23.60 47.44 34.40
N ILE A 772 -23.97 46.16 34.43
CA ILE A 772 -23.30 45.11 35.22
C ILE A 772 -22.45 44.29 34.25
N LEU A 773 -21.14 44.28 34.48
CA LEU A 773 -20.18 43.39 33.81
C LEU A 773 -20.46 41.93 34.19
N SER A 774 -21.41 41.30 33.50
CA SER A 774 -21.70 39.87 33.65
C SER A 774 -20.78 39.02 32.78
N PHE A 775 -19.74 38.47 33.40
CA PHE A 775 -19.23 37.15 32.98
C PHE A 775 -20.43 36.19 32.95
N PRO A 776 -20.74 35.54 31.81
CA PRO A 776 -20.35 34.13 31.71
C PRO A 776 -20.14 33.60 30.27
N ARG A 777 -19.16 32.69 30.09
CA ARG A 777 -19.23 31.57 29.09
C ARG A 777 -18.16 30.47 29.23
N TYR A 778 -17.51 30.34 30.39
CA TYR A 778 -16.76 29.12 30.75
C TYR A 778 -17.74 27.99 31.10
N LEU A 779 -18.37 27.33 30.11
CA LEU A 779 -19.29 26.20 30.34
C LEU A 779 -19.70 25.37 29.08
N PRO A 780 -18.80 25.07 28.10
CA PRO A 780 -19.02 23.90 27.22
C PRO A 780 -18.38 22.61 27.76
N ILE A 781 -17.06 22.57 27.95
CA ILE A 781 -16.37 21.37 28.50
C ILE A 781 -16.84 21.04 29.92
N ILE A 782 -17.10 22.07 30.74
CA ILE A 782 -17.65 21.89 32.09
C ILE A 782 -19.10 21.40 32.02
N ARG A 783 -19.90 21.89 31.06
CA ARG A 783 -21.28 21.43 30.86
C ARG A 783 -21.31 20.00 30.33
N GLN A 784 -20.46 19.64 29.38
CA GLN A 784 -20.31 18.27 28.89
C GLN A 784 -19.76 17.33 29.98
N ALA A 785 -18.94 17.84 30.92
CA ALA A 785 -18.53 17.08 32.10
C ALA A 785 -19.65 16.95 33.16
N LEU A 786 -20.61 17.88 33.21
CA LEU A 786 -21.81 17.83 34.06
C LEU A 786 -22.96 17.02 33.44
N GLU A 787 -23.13 17.07 32.12
CA GLU A 787 -24.16 16.36 31.34
C GLU A 787 -23.77 14.88 31.11
N ASN A 788 -22.47 14.57 31.00
CA ASN A 788 -21.97 13.19 31.18
C ASN A 788 -21.97 12.75 32.66
N ALA A 789 -22.18 13.66 33.62
CA ALA A 789 -22.29 13.34 35.04
C ALA A 789 -23.75 13.10 35.46
N TYR A 790 -24.36 12.06 34.89
CA TYR A 790 -25.40 11.30 35.60
C TYR A 790 -24.77 10.42 36.71
N GLY A 791 -23.90 11.04 37.51
CA GLY A 791 -23.16 10.50 38.64
C GLY A 791 -22.91 11.67 39.61
N PRO A 792 -22.88 11.41 40.92
CA PRO A 792 -23.43 12.37 41.88
C PRO A 792 -22.55 13.61 42.02
N ILE A 793 -23.01 14.73 41.44
CA ILE A 793 -22.39 16.06 41.58
C ILE A 793 -22.21 16.43 43.07
N PRO A 794 -23.18 16.21 43.99
CA PRO A 794 -22.99 16.46 45.42
C PRO A 794 -21.81 15.67 46.00
N SER A 795 -21.60 14.44 45.52
CA SER A 795 -20.45 13.63 45.91
C SER A 795 -19.17 14.15 45.26
N LEU A 796 -19.13 14.40 43.95
CA LEU A 796 -17.95 15.01 43.29
C LEU A 796 -17.49 16.29 44.01
N VAL A 797 -18.40 17.13 44.49
CA VAL A 797 -18.08 18.30 45.33
C VAL A 797 -17.49 17.89 46.68
N LYS A 798 -18.08 16.92 47.38
CA LYS A 798 -17.54 16.32 48.63
C LYS A 798 -16.10 15.82 48.46
N LEU A 799 -15.76 15.17 47.34
CA LEU A 799 -14.40 14.72 47.03
C LEU A 799 -13.42 15.87 46.78
N VAL A 800 -13.83 16.96 46.11
CA VAL A 800 -12.86 18.05 45.92
C VAL A 800 -12.59 18.80 47.22
N ILE A 801 -13.57 18.87 48.13
CA ILE A 801 -13.40 19.37 49.50
C ILE A 801 -12.45 18.47 50.32
N SER A 802 -12.31 17.19 49.98
CA SER A 802 -11.40 16.26 50.69
C SER A 802 -9.91 16.44 50.34
N ASP A 803 -9.59 17.13 49.25
CA ASP A 803 -8.27 17.15 48.59
C ASP A 803 -7.64 18.57 48.52
N GLU A 804 -8.09 19.55 49.31
CA GLU A 804 -7.54 20.93 49.20
C GLU A 804 -6.06 21.04 49.61
N SER A 805 -5.26 21.67 48.74
CA SER A 805 -3.79 21.66 48.85
C SER A 805 -3.20 22.66 49.86
N THR A 806 -2.10 22.24 50.47
CA THR A 806 -1.42 22.83 51.63
C THR A 806 -0.71 24.18 51.40
N LYS A 807 -1.45 25.25 51.05
CA LYS A 807 -0.91 26.64 51.04
C LYS A 807 -1.47 27.60 52.09
N ALA A 808 -2.36 27.14 52.99
CA ALA A 808 -2.79 27.89 54.17
C ALA A 808 -2.06 27.43 55.46
N LYS A 809 -0.79 27.85 55.61
CA LYS A 809 -0.04 27.71 56.87
C LYS A 809 -0.44 28.82 57.86
N SER A 810 -1.36 28.52 58.79
CA SER A 810 -1.26 28.98 60.20
C SER A 810 -2.27 28.28 61.16
N VAL A 811 -1.81 28.09 62.41
CA VAL A 811 -2.51 27.94 63.72
C VAL A 811 -3.72 27.00 63.98
N ILE A 812 -4.01 25.95 63.20
CA ILE A 812 -5.01 24.93 63.63
C ILE A 812 -4.51 23.50 63.41
N GLY A 813 -4.55 22.68 64.47
CA GLY A 813 -4.03 21.31 64.50
C GLY A 813 -4.74 20.35 63.53
N THR A 814 -3.98 19.37 63.03
CA THR A 814 -4.38 18.42 61.96
C THR A 814 -5.64 17.62 62.28
N GLY A 815 -5.83 17.16 63.53
CA GLY A 815 -7.04 16.45 63.93
C GLY A 815 -8.32 17.29 63.77
N ILE A 816 -8.28 18.56 64.19
CA ILE A 816 -9.43 19.47 64.07
C ILE A 816 -9.73 19.79 62.60
N ARG A 817 -8.70 19.87 61.73
CA ARG A 817 -8.89 20.05 60.29
C ARG A 817 -9.56 18.83 59.66
N ARG A 818 -9.06 17.62 59.94
CA ARG A 818 -9.63 16.36 59.45
C ARG A 818 -11.10 16.22 59.84
N ASP A 819 -11.42 16.48 61.11
CA ASP A 819 -12.77 16.31 61.62
C ASP A 819 -13.71 17.37 61.04
N ASN A 820 -13.25 18.62 60.82
CA ASN A 820 -14.00 19.63 60.07
C ASN A 820 -14.16 19.29 58.58
N THR A 821 -13.16 18.71 57.92
CA THR A 821 -13.26 18.29 56.51
C THR A 821 -14.27 17.14 56.37
N LEU A 822 -14.23 16.15 57.27
CA LEU A 822 -15.20 15.05 57.31
C LEU A 822 -16.62 15.56 57.62
N ASP A 823 -16.77 16.45 58.61
CA ASP A 823 -18.06 17.07 58.91
C ASP A 823 -18.61 17.88 57.72
N ARG A 824 -17.74 18.58 56.97
CA ARG A 824 -18.13 19.30 55.75
C ARG A 824 -18.56 18.33 54.65
N ILE A 825 -17.79 17.26 54.41
CA ILE A 825 -18.14 16.17 53.48
C ILE A 825 -19.52 15.59 53.81
N LEU A 826 -19.82 15.39 55.10
CA LEU A 826 -21.11 14.85 55.55
C LEU A 826 -22.26 15.89 55.55
N LYS A 827 -21.96 17.20 55.60
CA LYS A 827 -22.94 18.30 55.67
C LYS A 827 -23.16 19.07 54.36
N VAL A 828 -22.48 18.71 53.26
CA VAL A 828 -22.71 19.31 51.94
C VAL A 828 -24.11 18.97 51.43
N SER A 829 -24.89 20.03 51.17
CA SER A 829 -26.21 20.02 50.51
C SER A 829 -26.16 19.44 49.10
N ASP A 830 -27.30 18.95 48.61
CA ASP A 830 -27.45 18.40 47.26
C ASP A 830 -27.34 19.46 46.13
N GLU A 831 -27.35 20.75 46.47
CA GLU A 831 -27.09 21.86 45.53
C GLU A 831 -25.94 22.77 46.01
N PRO A 832 -24.66 22.36 45.84
CA PRO A 832 -23.51 23.14 46.30
C PRO A 832 -23.01 24.18 45.27
N SER A 833 -22.61 25.36 45.75
CA SER A 833 -21.96 26.37 44.92
C SER A 833 -20.47 26.03 44.69
N LEU A 834 -20.07 25.90 43.42
CA LEU A 834 -18.74 25.42 43.01
C LEU A 834 -17.79 26.56 42.58
N PRO A 835 -16.82 26.97 43.43
CA PRO A 835 -15.73 27.86 43.01
C PRO A 835 -14.78 27.23 41.98
N SER A 836 -14.10 28.08 41.22
CA SER A 836 -13.35 27.70 40.01
C SER A 836 -12.19 26.75 40.23
N HIS A 837 -11.52 26.77 41.38
CA HIS A 837 -10.45 25.83 41.69
C HIS A 837 -10.97 24.40 41.90
N LEU A 838 -12.20 24.25 42.42
CA LEU A 838 -12.82 22.93 42.56
C LEU A 838 -13.21 22.36 41.19
N LEU A 839 -13.71 23.19 40.27
CA LEU A 839 -14.06 22.79 38.91
C LEU A 839 -12.85 22.20 38.15
N VAL A 840 -11.66 22.80 38.27
CA VAL A 840 -10.42 22.28 37.65
C VAL A 840 -10.08 20.87 38.16
N LYS A 841 -10.28 20.61 39.46
CA LYS A 841 -10.07 19.29 40.06
C LYS A 841 -11.15 18.27 39.64
N MET A 842 -12.41 18.67 39.54
CA MET A 842 -13.48 17.82 38.98
C MET A 842 -13.14 17.35 37.56
N VAL A 843 -12.60 18.24 36.71
CA VAL A 843 -12.15 17.87 35.35
C VAL A 843 -10.98 16.88 35.40
N LYS A 844 -10.02 17.03 36.33
CA LYS A 844 -8.93 16.07 36.52
C LYS A 844 -9.45 14.69 36.93
N PHE A 845 -10.37 14.62 37.90
CA PHE A 845 -11.02 13.37 38.30
C PHE A 845 -11.80 12.74 37.13
N GLY A 846 -12.60 13.54 36.40
CA GLY A 846 -13.42 13.07 35.30
C GLY A 846 -12.62 12.38 34.19
N ARG A 847 -11.41 12.89 33.87
CA ARG A 847 -10.47 12.25 32.94
C ARG A 847 -10.02 10.87 33.43
N VAL A 848 -9.61 10.76 34.69
CA VAL A 848 -9.14 9.50 35.27
C VAL A 848 -10.28 8.48 35.37
N ALA A 849 -11.48 8.91 35.77
CA ALA A 849 -12.66 8.04 35.81
C ALA A 849 -13.09 7.57 34.41
N SER A 850 -12.96 8.41 33.37
CA SER A 850 -13.17 7.98 31.98
C SER A 850 -12.12 6.97 31.53
N ARG A 851 -10.84 7.19 31.85
CA ARG A 851 -9.77 6.24 31.51
C ARG A 851 -10.01 4.87 32.16
N TRP A 852 -10.42 4.83 33.42
CA TRP A 852 -10.85 3.60 34.08
C TRP A 852 -12.03 2.91 33.37
N VAL A 853 -13.03 3.65 32.87
CA VAL A 853 -14.16 3.08 32.11
C VAL A 853 -13.71 2.42 30.80
N GLU A 854 -12.63 2.90 30.16
CA GLU A 854 -12.05 2.30 28.95
C GLU A 854 -11.28 1.00 29.24
N ILE A 855 -10.51 0.96 30.33
CA ILE A 855 -9.64 -0.19 30.66
C ILE A 855 -10.36 -1.28 31.50
N PHE A 856 -11.38 -0.92 32.30
CA PHE A 856 -12.09 -1.88 33.15
C PHE A 856 -12.74 -3.06 32.41
N PRO A 857 -13.32 -2.92 31.19
CA PRO A 857 -13.78 -4.06 30.39
C PRO A 857 -12.70 -5.12 30.15
N GLN A 858 -11.44 -4.71 30.03
CA GLN A 858 -10.31 -5.60 29.75
C GLN A 858 -10.03 -6.50 30.96
N PHE A 859 -10.10 -5.94 32.17
CA PHE A 859 -9.90 -6.67 33.42
C PHE A 859 -11.16 -7.42 33.88
N ARG A 860 -12.36 -6.96 33.50
CA ARG A 860 -13.64 -7.60 33.84
C ARG A 860 -13.85 -8.90 33.08
N TRP A 861 -13.67 -8.88 31.76
CA TRP A 861 -13.91 -10.03 30.87
C TRP A 861 -12.62 -10.75 30.46
N ARG A 862 -11.58 -10.69 31.30
CA ARG A 862 -10.26 -11.28 30.98
C ARG A 862 -10.30 -12.80 30.77
N VAL A 863 -11.08 -13.51 31.59
CA VAL A 863 -11.20 -14.98 31.58
C VAL A 863 -12.25 -15.45 30.56
N ASP A 864 -13.22 -14.60 30.24
CA ASP A 864 -14.34 -14.87 29.34
C ASP A 864 -14.36 -13.80 28.24
N TYR A 865 -13.33 -13.84 27.40
CA TYR A 865 -13.08 -12.83 26.37
C TYR A 865 -14.17 -12.82 25.28
N GLN A 866 -14.89 -13.93 25.10
CA GLN A 866 -15.98 -14.05 24.13
C GLN A 866 -17.18 -13.17 24.52
N ASN A 867 -17.38 -12.93 25.82
CA ASN A 867 -18.38 -12.01 26.35
C ASN A 867 -17.88 -10.57 26.58
N ARG A 868 -16.67 -10.22 26.11
CA ARG A 868 -16.11 -8.88 26.25
C ARG A 868 -16.90 -7.87 25.43
N ARG A 869 -17.55 -6.93 26.12
CA ARG A 869 -18.32 -5.83 25.53
C ARG A 869 -18.02 -4.51 26.21
N PHE A 870 -18.50 -3.40 25.63
CA PHE A 870 -18.52 -2.13 26.35
C PHE A 870 -19.51 -2.17 27.53
N LEU A 871 -19.18 -1.41 28.58
CA LEU A 871 -20.08 -1.17 29.71
C LEU A 871 -21.26 -0.33 29.23
N ARG A 872 -22.48 -0.76 29.55
CA ARG A 872 -23.71 0.00 29.31
C ARG A 872 -23.71 1.27 30.17
N PRO A 873 -24.47 2.33 29.84
CA PRO A 873 -24.45 3.58 30.59
C PRO A 873 -24.68 3.43 32.11
N HIS A 874 -25.54 2.50 32.54
CA HIS A 874 -25.74 2.21 33.97
C HIS A 874 -24.59 1.42 34.63
N GLU A 875 -23.80 0.65 33.87
CA GLU A 875 -22.57 0.00 34.36
C GLU A 875 -21.44 1.03 34.49
N GLN A 876 -21.29 1.94 33.51
CA GLN A 876 -20.34 3.03 33.57
C GLN A 876 -20.60 3.96 34.77
N ARG A 877 -21.87 4.29 35.05
CA ARG A 877 -22.27 5.08 36.23
C ARG A 877 -21.85 4.42 37.55
N ARG A 878 -22.16 3.13 37.72
CA ARG A 878 -21.78 2.34 38.92
C ARG A 878 -20.27 2.24 39.08
N LEU A 879 -19.53 1.99 38.00
CA LEU A 879 -18.08 1.95 38.00
C LEU A 879 -17.47 3.30 38.41
N ARG A 880 -17.95 4.42 37.82
CA ARG A 880 -17.52 5.77 38.20
C ARG A 880 -17.77 6.05 39.69
N GLN A 881 -18.89 5.60 40.26
CA GLN A 881 -19.18 5.73 41.70
C GLN A 881 -18.23 4.89 42.58
N ALA A 882 -17.86 3.69 42.15
CA ALA A 882 -16.88 2.87 42.87
C ALA A 882 -15.46 3.47 42.84
N ILE A 883 -14.98 3.91 41.67
CA ILE A 883 -13.69 4.63 41.52
C ILE A 883 -13.67 5.89 42.39
N TYR A 884 -14.77 6.63 42.38
CA TYR A 884 -14.99 7.82 43.19
C TYR A 884 -14.86 7.52 44.69
N ASN A 885 -15.59 6.53 45.22
CA ASN A 885 -15.50 6.16 46.65
C ASN A 885 -14.11 5.64 47.05
N TYR A 886 -13.40 4.93 46.16
CA TYR A 886 -12.01 4.52 46.39
C TYR A 886 -11.05 5.72 46.42
N TRP A 887 -11.26 6.72 45.56
CA TRP A 887 -10.49 7.96 45.55
C TRP A 887 -10.63 8.73 46.87
N ILE A 888 -11.86 8.95 47.37
CA ILE A 888 -12.05 9.66 48.66
C ILE A 888 -11.24 8.96 49.76
N TYR A 889 -11.39 7.64 49.88
CA TYR A 889 -10.78 6.89 50.98
C TYR A 889 -9.25 6.95 50.91
N SER A 890 -8.67 6.70 49.74
CA SER A 890 -7.20 6.77 49.55
C SER A 890 -6.64 8.17 49.80
N ASN A 891 -7.32 9.24 49.38
CA ASN A 891 -6.80 10.60 49.58
C ASN A 891 -7.02 11.10 51.02
N LEU A 892 -8.09 10.69 51.72
CA LEU A 892 -8.32 11.06 53.12
C LEU A 892 -7.47 10.27 54.13
N PHE A 893 -7.09 9.04 53.81
CA PHE A 893 -6.52 8.10 54.79
C PHE A 893 -5.20 7.43 54.36
N HIS A 894 -4.75 7.57 53.11
CA HIS A 894 -3.49 6.98 52.61
C HIS A 894 -2.49 8.00 52.02
N ASP A 895 -2.77 9.31 52.10
CA ASP A 895 -1.83 10.39 51.77
C ASP A 895 -0.89 10.69 52.96
N ASP A 896 0.37 11.08 52.69
CA ASP A 896 1.49 11.19 53.64
C ASP A 896 1.22 12.11 54.84
N ILE A 897 0.28 13.05 54.65
CA ILE A 897 -0.15 14.03 55.65
C ILE A 897 -0.98 13.38 56.79
N TYR A 898 -1.49 12.15 56.61
CA TYR A 898 -2.53 11.55 57.47
C TYR A 898 -2.14 10.25 58.20
N THR A 899 -0.84 9.98 58.38
CA THR A 899 -0.25 8.81 59.07
C THR A 899 -0.53 8.68 60.58
N ASN A 900 -1.32 9.57 61.19
CA ASN A 900 -1.60 9.61 62.64
C ASN A 900 -2.72 8.67 63.13
N PHE A 901 -3.13 7.67 62.35
CA PHE A 901 -4.11 6.66 62.77
C PHE A 901 -3.43 5.32 63.02
N ASN A 902 -3.98 4.50 63.92
CA ASN A 902 -3.49 3.14 64.13
C ASN A 902 -3.52 2.38 62.78
N PRO A 903 -2.37 1.85 62.30
CA PRO A 903 -2.33 1.05 61.07
C PRO A 903 -3.32 -0.11 61.13
N ASP A 904 -3.46 -0.73 62.30
CA ASP A 904 -4.46 -1.76 62.55
C ASP A 904 -5.82 -1.15 62.92
N LEU A 905 -6.89 -1.74 62.37
CA LEU A 905 -8.25 -1.48 62.84
C LEU A 905 -8.43 -2.04 64.26
N PRO A 906 -9.28 -1.44 65.12
CA PRO A 906 -9.61 -2.04 66.40
C PRO A 906 -10.15 -3.46 66.19
N SER A 907 -9.42 -4.46 66.68
CA SER A 907 -9.90 -5.83 66.74
C SER A 907 -11.11 -5.86 67.67
N ASP A 908 -12.25 -6.28 67.12
CA ASP A 908 -13.47 -6.52 67.87
C ASP A 908 -13.19 -7.45 69.06
N PRO A 909 -13.39 -7.00 70.33
CA PRO A 909 -12.96 -7.75 71.51
C PRO A 909 -13.63 -9.12 71.66
N ASP A 910 -14.78 -9.34 71.01
CA ASP A 910 -15.51 -10.62 71.04
C ASP A 910 -15.21 -11.55 69.85
N SER A 911 -14.25 -11.22 68.98
CA SER A 911 -13.80 -12.11 67.92
C SER A 911 -12.91 -13.24 68.45
N GLN A 912 -13.54 -14.32 68.95
CA GLN A 912 -12.88 -15.52 69.53
C GLN A 912 -11.98 -16.34 68.56
N HIS A 913 -11.55 -15.78 67.43
CA HIS A 913 -10.65 -16.41 66.44
C HIS A 913 -9.36 -15.60 66.16
N ALA A 914 -8.98 -14.68 67.04
CA ALA A 914 -7.66 -14.03 67.04
C ALA A 914 -6.91 -14.29 68.36
N THR A 915 -6.06 -15.32 68.40
CA THR A 915 -5.29 -15.71 69.60
C THR A 915 -3.84 -15.21 69.55
N MET A 916 -3.34 -14.68 70.68
CA MET A 916 -1.94 -14.24 70.96
C MET A 916 -1.47 -12.95 70.22
N PHE A 917 -1.24 -11.79 70.86
CA PHE A 917 -0.43 -11.58 72.08
C PHE A 917 -0.80 -10.31 72.91
N MET A 918 -1.02 -10.54 74.21
CA MET A 918 -0.91 -9.67 75.41
C MET A 918 -1.15 -8.14 75.39
N ASN A 919 -2.32 -7.81 75.94
CA ASN A 919 -2.60 -6.77 76.95
C ASN A 919 -1.41 -6.19 77.76
N PHE A 920 -1.33 -4.86 77.79
CA PHE A 920 -1.12 -4.08 79.03
C PHE A 920 -2.06 -2.86 79.00
N MET A 921 -2.91 -2.73 80.03
CA MET A 921 -3.94 -1.68 80.21
C MET A 921 -3.31 -0.37 80.71
N PRO A 922 -3.85 0.85 80.40
CA PRO A 922 -5.22 1.21 80.79
C PRO A 922 -6.07 2.05 79.81
N SER A 923 -7.39 1.88 79.98
CA SER A 923 -8.50 2.76 79.55
C SER A 923 -8.83 2.85 78.05
N PRO A 924 -10.11 2.68 77.66
CA PRO A 924 -10.54 2.80 76.26
C PRO A 924 -10.84 4.27 75.88
N PRO A 925 -10.46 4.70 74.66
CA PRO A 925 -11.20 5.69 73.90
C PRO A 925 -12.34 5.01 73.09
N PRO A 926 -13.43 5.73 72.75
CA PRO A 926 -14.77 5.14 72.71
C PRO A 926 -15.19 4.49 71.37
N GLU A 927 -16.25 3.68 71.44
CA GLU A 927 -16.94 2.93 70.36
C GLU A 927 -17.54 3.78 69.21
N ASN A 928 -17.21 5.07 69.12
CA ASN A 928 -17.57 5.96 68.02
C ASN A 928 -16.34 6.70 67.43
N GLY A 929 -15.12 6.24 67.71
CA GLY A 929 -13.88 6.96 67.40
C GLY A 929 -13.41 6.94 65.94
N ASP A 930 -13.43 5.81 65.23
CA ASP A 930 -12.73 5.70 63.93
C ASP A 930 -13.46 6.40 62.78
N HIS A 931 -12.80 7.39 62.18
CA HIS A 931 -13.33 8.19 61.07
C HIS A 931 -13.35 7.42 59.74
N ARG A 932 -12.49 6.41 59.56
CA ARG A 932 -12.50 5.50 58.40
C ARG A 932 -13.81 4.70 58.39
N LEU A 933 -14.13 4.10 59.54
CA LEU A 933 -15.34 3.32 59.74
C LEU A 933 -16.60 4.18 59.63
N ARG A 934 -16.59 5.42 60.17
CA ARG A 934 -17.70 6.37 60.00
C ARG A 934 -17.95 6.77 58.53
N LEU A 935 -16.90 6.96 57.72
CA LEU A 935 -17.07 7.22 56.28
C LEU A 935 -17.72 6.01 55.58
N ILE A 936 -17.20 4.80 55.80
CA ILE A 936 -17.75 3.58 55.15
C ILE A 936 -19.17 3.25 55.67
N GLN A 937 -19.50 3.55 56.92
CA GLN A 937 -20.86 3.45 57.46
C GLN A 937 -21.86 4.35 56.73
N SER A 938 -21.42 5.50 56.20
CA SER A 938 -22.28 6.42 55.44
C SER A 938 -22.66 5.90 54.04
N PHE A 939 -21.93 4.91 53.50
CA PHE A 939 -22.22 4.34 52.19
C PHE A 939 -23.39 3.35 52.25
N THR A 940 -24.25 3.37 51.23
CA THR A 940 -25.34 2.40 51.10
C THR A 940 -24.79 0.98 50.90
N THR A 941 -25.56 -0.05 51.24
CA THR A 941 -25.14 -1.45 51.00
C THR A 941 -24.82 -1.72 49.53
N ILE A 942 -25.55 -1.08 48.61
CA ILE A 942 -25.31 -1.17 47.16
C ILE A 942 -23.95 -0.59 46.79
N GLU A 943 -23.57 0.58 47.33
CA GLU A 943 -22.26 1.18 47.09
C GLU A 943 -21.11 0.36 47.67
N ILE A 944 -21.29 -0.23 48.86
CA ILE A 944 -20.27 -1.12 49.45
C ILE A 944 -20.05 -2.36 48.57
N VAL A 945 -21.11 -2.96 48.02
CA VAL A 945 -20.99 -4.11 47.09
C VAL A 945 -20.29 -3.70 45.79
N GLN A 946 -20.68 -2.59 45.16
CA GLN A 946 -20.04 -2.09 43.93
C GLN A 946 -18.56 -1.76 44.15
N LEU A 947 -18.22 -1.15 45.30
CA LEU A 947 -16.86 -0.81 45.68
C LEU A 947 -16.01 -2.07 45.94
N LYS A 948 -16.59 -3.10 46.58
CA LYS A 948 -15.96 -4.41 46.79
C LYS A 948 -15.70 -5.14 45.46
N GLU A 949 -16.68 -5.18 44.55
CA GLU A 949 -16.53 -5.76 43.21
C GLU A 949 -15.41 -5.05 42.42
N PHE A 950 -15.39 -3.71 42.44
CA PHE A 950 -14.34 -2.92 41.80
C PHE A 950 -12.95 -3.24 42.36
N LEU A 951 -12.79 -3.27 43.70
CA LEU A 951 -11.53 -3.59 44.35
C LEU A 951 -10.99 -4.99 43.99
N GLN A 952 -11.86 -5.99 43.82
CA GLN A 952 -11.43 -7.32 43.37
C GLN A 952 -10.80 -7.31 41.97
N HIS A 953 -11.25 -6.43 41.07
CA HIS A 953 -10.61 -6.23 39.78
C HIS A 953 -9.31 -5.42 39.88
N VAL A 954 -9.21 -4.47 40.81
CA VAL A 954 -7.95 -3.74 41.10
C VAL A 954 -6.88 -4.68 41.65
N VAL A 955 -7.23 -5.61 42.55
CA VAL A 955 -6.33 -6.66 43.04
C VAL A 955 -5.77 -7.48 41.86
N LYS A 956 -6.65 -7.96 40.96
CA LYS A 956 -6.23 -8.74 39.78
C LYS A 956 -5.36 -7.95 38.79
N LEU A 957 -5.62 -6.65 38.62
CA LEU A 957 -4.77 -5.76 37.82
C LEU A 957 -3.35 -5.69 38.41
N ILE A 958 -3.25 -5.56 39.74
CA ILE A 958 -1.96 -5.53 40.44
C ILE A 958 -1.25 -6.88 40.32
N GLU A 959 -1.92 -7.98 40.70
CA GLU A 959 -1.34 -9.33 40.78
C GLU A 959 -1.03 -10.00 39.43
N ILE A 960 -1.47 -9.43 38.30
CA ILE A 960 -1.26 -10.01 36.97
C ILE A 960 -0.51 -9.07 36.01
N ASP A 961 -0.89 -7.79 35.92
CA ASP A 961 -0.34 -6.90 34.87
C ASP A 961 0.74 -5.95 35.39
N LEU A 962 0.63 -5.51 36.65
CA LEU A 962 1.55 -4.53 37.24
C LEU A 962 2.70 -5.19 38.00
N TYR A 963 2.38 -6.13 38.89
CA TYR A 963 3.31 -6.78 39.81
C TYR A 963 3.01 -8.29 39.90
N PRO A 964 3.14 -9.07 38.80
CA PRO A 964 2.85 -10.49 38.83
C PRO A 964 3.88 -11.27 39.65
N SER A 965 3.39 -12.29 40.37
CA SER A 965 4.20 -13.21 41.16
C SER A 965 4.88 -14.27 40.27
N ASP A 966 5.93 -14.92 40.78
CA ASP A 966 6.70 -15.92 40.02
C ASP A 966 5.80 -17.08 39.56
N SER A 967 4.96 -17.59 40.47
CA SER A 967 3.95 -18.61 40.15
C SER A 967 2.89 -18.15 39.15
N THR A 968 2.52 -16.86 39.14
CA THR A 968 1.55 -16.31 38.18
C THR A 968 2.13 -16.24 36.77
N ILE A 969 3.39 -15.80 36.61
CA ILE A 969 4.07 -15.79 35.31
C ILE A 969 4.27 -17.22 34.78
N GLN A 970 4.68 -18.16 35.63
CA GLN A 970 4.88 -19.56 35.24
C GLN A 970 3.57 -20.27 34.84
N ALA A 971 2.44 -19.91 35.48
CA ALA A 971 1.14 -20.46 35.13
C ALA A 971 0.57 -19.91 33.81
N GLN A 972 0.98 -18.69 33.40
CA GLN A 972 0.53 -18.05 32.16
C GLN A 972 1.46 -18.31 30.97
N HIS A 973 2.75 -18.56 31.22
CA HIS A 973 3.78 -18.70 30.19
C HIS A 973 4.85 -19.74 30.56
N ASN A 974 5.24 -20.58 29.59
CA ASN A 974 6.31 -21.58 29.73
C ASN A 974 7.72 -20.95 29.70
N PHE A 975 8.02 -20.03 30.62
CA PHE A 975 9.32 -19.37 30.74
C PHE A 975 10.30 -20.12 31.65
N THR A 976 11.60 -19.98 31.38
CA THR A 976 12.67 -20.50 32.24
C THR A 976 12.83 -19.65 33.50
N SER A 977 13.31 -20.22 34.60
CA SER A 977 13.40 -19.51 35.90
C SER A 977 14.20 -18.19 35.84
N GLN A 978 15.27 -18.13 35.03
CA GLN A 978 16.04 -16.89 34.80
C GLN A 978 15.30 -15.82 33.98
N ALA A 979 14.30 -16.21 33.18
CA ALA A 979 13.43 -15.27 32.47
C ALA A 979 12.30 -14.77 33.40
N VAL A 980 11.78 -15.63 34.27
CA VAL A 980 10.76 -15.27 35.28
C VAL A 980 11.30 -14.21 36.24
N GLU A 981 12.50 -14.40 36.81
CA GLU A 981 13.12 -13.47 37.80
C GLU A 981 13.26 -12.01 37.29
N LYS A 982 13.40 -11.82 35.97
CA LYS A 982 13.50 -10.51 35.33
C LYS A 982 12.17 -9.76 35.24
N ILE A 983 11.04 -10.45 35.30
CA ILE A 983 9.70 -9.91 35.01
C ILE A 983 8.78 -9.98 36.24
N ALA A 984 8.81 -11.09 36.96
CA ALA A 984 8.00 -11.35 38.14
C ALA A 984 8.58 -10.73 39.43
N TRP A 985 7.79 -10.63 40.48
CA TRP A 985 8.11 -9.92 41.73
C TRP A 985 8.30 -10.84 42.95
N GLY A 986 8.61 -12.12 42.74
CA GLY A 986 8.77 -13.11 43.80
C GLY A 986 7.44 -13.73 44.24
N ASP A 987 7.50 -14.53 45.31
CA ASP A 987 6.35 -15.19 45.93
C ASP A 987 6.47 -15.16 47.47
N GLY A 988 5.36 -15.40 48.17
CA GLY A 988 5.33 -15.56 49.63
C GLY A 988 4.82 -14.35 50.42
N ALA A 989 5.23 -14.22 51.69
CA ALA A 989 4.67 -13.21 52.60
C ALA A 989 5.03 -11.78 52.19
N GLN A 990 6.31 -11.53 51.85
CA GLN A 990 6.79 -10.20 51.44
C GLN A 990 6.10 -9.69 50.16
N TYR A 991 5.85 -10.58 49.19
CA TYR A 991 5.05 -10.25 48.00
C TYR A 991 3.60 -9.88 48.37
N ARG A 992 2.96 -10.62 49.30
CA ARG A 992 1.60 -10.28 49.77
C ARG A 992 1.53 -8.98 50.58
N ASP A 993 2.62 -8.57 51.21
CA ASP A 993 2.73 -7.27 51.87
C ASP A 993 2.91 -6.14 50.83
N LEU A 994 3.75 -6.35 49.80
CA LEU A 994 3.88 -5.45 48.64
C LEU A 994 2.53 -5.21 47.93
N VAL A 995 1.79 -6.27 47.60
CA VAL A 995 0.45 -6.14 46.98
C VAL A 995 -0.52 -5.38 47.91
N ARG A 996 -0.43 -5.58 49.23
CA ARG A 996 -1.25 -4.85 50.22
C ARG A 996 -0.91 -3.36 50.28
N ASP A 997 0.35 -2.99 50.12
CA ASP A 997 0.78 -1.59 50.05
C ASP A 997 0.38 -0.93 48.73
N LEU A 998 0.44 -1.65 47.61
CA LEU A 998 -0.05 -1.17 46.31
C LEU A 998 -1.57 -0.91 46.29
N LEU A 999 -2.35 -1.65 47.10
CA LEU A 999 -3.78 -1.40 47.32
C LEU A 999 -4.11 -0.14 48.16
N LYS A 1000 -3.10 0.67 48.50
CA LYS A 1000 -3.25 2.01 49.09
C LYS A 1000 -3.11 3.12 48.04
N TYR A 1001 -2.59 2.81 46.85
CA TYR A 1001 -2.43 3.78 45.76
C TYR A 1001 -3.79 4.22 45.22
N ASN A 1002 -3.98 5.53 45.04
CA ASN A 1002 -5.23 6.09 44.54
C ASN A 1002 -5.47 5.70 43.05
N PRO A 1003 -6.70 5.91 42.51
CA PRO A 1003 -7.02 5.52 41.13
C PRO A 1003 -6.19 6.20 40.03
N VAL A 1004 -5.56 7.36 40.29
CA VAL A 1004 -4.69 8.05 39.31
C VAL A 1004 -3.40 7.28 39.16
N ASP A 1005 -2.81 6.89 40.28
CA ASP A 1005 -1.46 6.34 40.32
C ASP A 1005 -1.43 4.91 39.80
N LEU A 1006 -2.52 4.15 40.01
CA LEU A 1006 -2.74 2.85 39.39
C LEU A 1006 -2.92 2.94 37.86
N VAL A 1007 -3.63 3.95 37.36
CA VAL A 1007 -3.74 4.20 35.90
C VAL A 1007 -2.39 4.63 35.33
N TYR A 1008 -1.63 5.46 36.04
CA TYR A 1008 -0.28 5.85 35.62
C TYR A 1008 0.66 4.64 35.56
N LEU A 1009 0.67 3.79 36.59
CA LEU A 1009 1.45 2.55 36.60
C LEU A 1009 1.07 1.63 35.42
N TYR A 1010 -0.21 1.57 35.04
CA TYR A 1010 -0.66 0.76 33.90
C TYR A 1010 -0.32 1.36 32.53
N ASP A 1011 -0.61 2.65 32.33
CA ASP A 1011 -0.49 3.31 31.02
C ASP A 1011 0.91 3.84 30.71
N GLN A 1012 1.75 4.09 31.72
CA GLN A 1012 2.99 4.88 31.59
C GLN A 1012 4.25 4.16 32.11
N THR A 1013 4.16 2.90 32.56
CA THR A 1013 5.34 2.11 32.96
C THR A 1013 5.34 0.72 32.32
N PHE A 1014 6.47 0.36 31.72
CA PHE A 1014 6.63 -0.84 30.90
C PHE A 1014 7.61 -1.85 31.50
N THR A 1015 8.53 -1.40 32.36
CA THR A 1015 9.57 -2.23 32.97
C THR A 1015 9.43 -2.35 34.49
N LYS A 1016 9.99 -3.45 35.03
CA LYS A 1016 10.11 -3.71 36.48
C LYS A 1016 10.85 -2.57 37.20
N SER A 1017 11.85 -1.96 36.55
CA SER A 1017 12.63 -0.83 37.09
C SER A 1017 11.83 0.47 37.17
N GLU A 1018 11.13 0.88 36.10
CA GLU A 1018 10.28 2.09 36.10
C GLU A 1018 9.20 2.04 37.18
N ARG A 1019 8.62 0.85 37.40
CA ARG A 1019 7.63 0.59 38.46
C ARG A 1019 8.24 0.75 39.85
N ALA A 1020 9.43 0.20 40.07
CA ALA A 1020 10.17 0.35 41.33
C ALA A 1020 10.59 1.81 41.59
N GLU A 1021 11.05 2.54 40.56
CA GLU A 1021 11.41 3.95 40.64
C GLU A 1021 10.20 4.82 40.99
N TYR A 1022 9.05 4.57 40.35
CA TYR A 1022 7.80 5.27 40.66
C TYR A 1022 7.33 5.02 42.10
N MET A 1023 7.44 3.77 42.59
CA MET A 1023 7.16 3.47 44.00
C MET A 1023 8.10 4.23 44.94
N CYS A 1024 9.40 4.25 44.66
CA CYS A 1024 10.38 4.97 45.47
C CYS A 1024 10.08 6.48 45.50
N ALA A 1025 9.71 7.06 44.35
CA ALA A 1025 9.36 8.47 44.23
C ALA A 1025 8.04 8.87 44.91
N ARG A 1026 7.26 7.89 45.41
CA ARG A 1026 5.99 8.12 46.12
C ARG A 1026 6.05 7.86 47.63
N GLU A 1027 7.21 7.46 48.18
CA GLU A 1027 7.50 7.30 49.62
C GLU A 1027 6.51 6.43 50.46
N LEU A 1028 5.48 5.81 49.86
CA LEU A 1028 4.43 4.99 50.48
C LEU A 1028 4.90 3.67 51.15
N GLY A 1029 6.21 3.49 51.36
CA GLY A 1029 6.81 2.28 51.90
C GLY A 1029 6.83 2.22 53.44
N SER A 1030 6.50 1.04 53.96
CA SER A 1030 6.66 0.58 55.36
C SER A 1030 5.62 1.04 56.40
N ASN A 1031 4.87 0.03 56.91
CA ASN A 1031 4.27 -0.18 58.25
C ASN A 1031 3.60 0.95 59.06
N HIS A 1032 3.54 2.18 58.57
CA HIS A 1032 2.97 3.35 59.27
C HIS A 1032 1.71 3.90 58.57
N THR A 1033 1.27 3.27 57.48
CA THR A 1033 0.08 3.68 56.72
C THR A 1033 -1.19 2.96 57.20
N PRO A 1034 -2.35 3.65 57.29
CA PRO A 1034 -3.61 3.07 57.73
C PRO A 1034 -4.11 1.84 56.96
N ALA A 1035 -4.89 0.99 57.63
CA ALA A 1035 -5.62 -0.15 57.06
C ALA A 1035 -6.25 0.13 55.68
N THR A 1036 -6.22 -0.86 54.79
CA THR A 1036 -6.72 -0.72 53.42
C THR A 1036 -8.24 -0.55 53.37
N LEU A 1037 -8.76 0.03 52.30
CA LEU A 1037 -10.22 0.15 52.10
C LEU A 1037 -10.92 -1.21 52.18
N GLY A 1038 -10.29 -2.28 51.66
CA GLY A 1038 -10.82 -3.64 51.74
C GLY A 1038 -11.02 -4.12 53.19
N GLN A 1039 -10.09 -3.80 54.10
CA GLN A 1039 -10.20 -4.12 55.52
C GLN A 1039 -11.31 -3.31 56.21
N ALA A 1040 -11.44 -2.02 55.89
CA ALA A 1040 -12.52 -1.17 56.42
C ALA A 1040 -13.92 -1.62 55.93
N ILE A 1041 -14.04 -2.01 54.66
CA ILE A 1041 -15.25 -2.62 54.10
C ILE A 1041 -15.60 -3.93 54.82
N LEU A 1042 -14.63 -4.82 55.03
CA LEU A 1042 -14.82 -6.06 55.77
C LEU A 1042 -15.35 -5.80 57.18
N CYS A 1043 -14.74 -4.88 57.93
CA CYS A 1043 -15.17 -4.51 59.27
C CYS A 1043 -16.61 -4.01 59.32
N ILE A 1044 -17.02 -3.10 58.42
CA ILE A 1044 -18.40 -2.61 58.35
C ILE A 1044 -19.39 -3.65 57.84
N THR A 1045 -18.96 -4.55 56.95
CA THR A 1045 -19.82 -5.63 56.45
C THR A 1045 -20.12 -6.65 57.56
N GLU A 1046 -19.11 -7.06 58.33
CA GLU A 1046 -19.30 -7.94 59.49
C GLU A 1046 -20.10 -7.26 60.61
N LYS A 1047 -19.87 -5.96 60.86
CA LYS A 1047 -20.70 -5.20 61.80
C LYS A 1047 -22.17 -5.18 61.36
N ARG A 1048 -22.48 -4.78 60.12
CA ARG A 1048 -23.87 -4.78 59.61
C ARG A 1048 -24.50 -6.17 59.68
N ARG A 1049 -23.74 -7.23 59.38
CA ARG A 1049 -24.21 -8.62 59.50
C ARG A 1049 -24.53 -9.02 60.94
N ARG A 1050 -23.78 -8.53 61.94
CA ARG A 1050 -24.08 -8.73 63.37
C ARG A 1050 -25.27 -7.88 63.81
N ASP A 1051 -25.30 -6.60 63.44
CA ASP A 1051 -26.42 -5.69 63.74
C ASP A 1051 -27.76 -6.26 63.21
N GLU A 1052 -27.80 -6.88 62.01
CA GLU A 1052 -28.99 -7.57 61.46
C GLU A 1052 -29.39 -8.86 62.21
N LEU A 1053 -28.41 -9.58 62.80
CA LEU A 1053 -28.67 -10.75 63.63
C LEU A 1053 -29.21 -10.35 65.01
N GLU A 1054 -28.78 -9.20 65.54
CA GLU A 1054 -29.25 -8.64 66.81
C GLU A 1054 -30.58 -7.88 66.67
N SER A 1055 -30.86 -7.27 65.51
CA SER A 1055 -32.08 -6.47 65.26
C SER A 1055 -33.36 -7.30 65.04
N HIS A 1056 -33.43 -8.53 65.54
CA HIS A 1056 -34.58 -9.44 65.37
C HIS A 1056 -35.83 -9.08 66.21
N ASP A 1057 -35.95 -7.83 66.66
CA ASP A 1057 -37.05 -7.32 67.49
C ASP A 1057 -37.85 -6.18 66.82
N PHE A 1058 -37.81 -6.09 65.48
CA PHE A 1058 -38.82 -5.36 64.69
C PHE A 1058 -39.85 -6.33 64.08
N SER A 1059 -40.70 -6.84 64.96
CA SER A 1059 -42.00 -7.38 64.55
C SER A 1059 -42.98 -6.24 64.25
N TYR A 1060 -44.00 -6.55 63.43
CA TYR A 1060 -45.12 -5.70 62.98
C TYR A 1060 -44.94 -4.79 61.73
N SER A 1061 -45.92 -4.93 60.82
CA SER A 1061 -46.26 -4.09 59.65
C SER A 1061 -45.33 -4.04 58.40
N HIS A 1062 -45.09 -5.18 57.74
CA HIS A 1062 -45.44 -5.35 56.31
C HIS A 1062 -45.30 -6.82 55.83
N PRO A 1063 -46.22 -7.39 55.00
CA PRO A 1063 -46.23 -8.85 54.76
C PRO A 1063 -45.24 -9.42 53.71
N HIS A 1064 -44.48 -8.61 52.97
CA HIS A 1064 -43.81 -9.06 51.73
C HIS A 1064 -42.32 -8.76 51.57
N VAL A 1065 -41.59 -8.41 52.64
CA VAL A 1065 -40.13 -8.27 52.59
C VAL A 1065 -39.46 -9.18 53.62
N LYS A 1066 -39.26 -10.45 53.24
CA LYS A 1066 -38.38 -11.38 53.96
C LYS A 1066 -37.39 -12.06 53.00
N HIS A 1067 -36.11 -11.90 53.31
CA HIS A 1067 -34.93 -12.59 52.79
C HIS A 1067 -34.65 -12.55 51.28
N HIS A 1068 -33.66 -11.74 50.90
CA HIS A 1068 -32.66 -12.10 49.87
C HIS A 1068 -31.21 -11.67 50.24
N PHE A 1069 -30.98 -11.21 51.48
CA PHE A 1069 -29.65 -10.78 51.96
C PHE A 1069 -28.62 -11.92 52.07
N HIS A 1070 -29.08 -13.18 52.11
CA HIS A 1070 -28.26 -14.34 52.48
C HIS A 1070 -27.59 -15.10 51.32
N GLN A 1071 -27.75 -14.66 50.06
CA GLN A 1071 -27.30 -15.42 48.88
C GLN A 1071 -26.19 -14.77 48.03
N VAL A 1072 -25.83 -13.51 48.26
CA VAL A 1072 -24.85 -12.79 47.41
C VAL A 1072 -23.40 -12.89 47.94
N MET A 1073 -23.18 -13.37 49.16
CA MET A 1073 -21.88 -13.29 49.86
C MET A 1073 -21.11 -14.61 49.99
N TYR A 1074 -21.67 -15.75 49.57
CA TYR A 1074 -21.00 -17.06 49.60
C TYR A 1074 -21.35 -17.93 48.38
N GLN A 1075 -20.65 -17.70 47.27
CA GLN A 1075 -20.44 -18.71 46.22
C GLN A 1075 -19.22 -18.33 45.36
N SER A 1076 -18.04 -18.53 45.92
CA SER A 1076 -16.79 -18.61 45.17
C SER A 1076 -16.21 -20.02 45.34
N HIS A 1077 -16.64 -20.94 44.49
CA HIS A 1077 -15.84 -22.06 43.99
C HIS A 1077 -16.57 -22.72 42.82
N ASP A 1078 -15.76 -23.26 41.92
CA ASP A 1078 -16.02 -23.88 40.62
C ASP A 1078 -17.43 -24.41 40.27
N SER A 1079 -17.74 -24.26 38.97
CA SER A 1079 -18.91 -24.73 38.20
C SER A 1079 -20.10 -23.77 38.05
N CYS A 1080 -20.22 -23.18 36.86
CA CYS A 1080 -21.45 -23.29 36.07
C CYS A 1080 -21.15 -22.98 34.59
N VAL A 1081 -21.29 -23.99 33.75
CA VAL A 1081 -21.26 -23.92 32.28
C VAL A 1081 -22.71 -24.03 31.79
N GLN A 1082 -23.04 -23.34 30.69
CA GLN A 1082 -24.35 -23.30 29.99
C GLN A 1082 -25.50 -22.58 30.72
N GLY A 1083 -26.20 -21.71 29.97
CA GLY A 1083 -27.47 -21.10 30.37
C GLY A 1083 -27.53 -19.59 30.12
N GLU A 1084 -28.44 -19.16 29.25
CA GLU A 1084 -28.71 -17.73 29.02
C GLU A 1084 -29.38 -17.05 30.24
N ASN A 1085 -29.33 -15.72 30.26
CA ASN A 1085 -30.16 -14.84 31.11
C ASN A 1085 -29.96 -14.87 32.64
N LEU A 1086 -28.84 -14.30 33.09
CA LEU A 1086 -28.79 -13.59 34.38
C LEU A 1086 -28.27 -12.15 34.18
N LYS A 1087 -29.20 -11.24 33.87
CA LYS A 1087 -28.95 -9.79 33.86
C LYS A 1087 -28.82 -9.26 35.29
N PHE A 1088 -28.13 -8.14 35.47
CA PHE A 1088 -28.41 -7.24 36.59
C PHE A 1088 -29.89 -6.77 36.50
N GLY A 1089 -30.76 -7.37 37.29
CA GLY A 1089 -32.03 -6.81 37.78
C GLY A 1089 -32.00 -6.86 39.31
N ILE A 1090 -32.83 -6.19 40.10
CA ILE A 1090 -34.16 -5.53 39.94
C ILE A 1090 -34.11 -4.29 40.91
N ALA A 1091 -34.82 -3.17 40.80
CA ALA A 1091 -36.02 -2.78 40.02
C ALA A 1091 -35.90 -1.36 39.44
N ASP A 1092 -36.67 -1.10 38.37
CA ASP A 1092 -37.12 0.24 37.97
C ASP A 1092 -38.59 0.45 38.36
N HIS A 1093 -39.00 1.69 38.60
CA HIS A 1093 -40.39 2.16 38.62
C HIS A 1093 -40.46 3.51 37.86
N PRO A 1094 -41.60 3.91 37.27
CA PRO A 1094 -41.58 4.31 35.86
C PRO A 1094 -42.30 5.62 35.55
N ASP A 1095 -41.59 6.55 34.91
CA ASP A 1095 -42.13 7.61 34.07
C ASP A 1095 -41.22 7.69 32.83
N GLY A 1096 -41.67 7.70 31.57
CA GLY A 1096 -43.03 7.67 31.06
C GLY A 1096 -43.20 8.68 29.93
N GLU A 1097 -42.88 8.31 28.69
CA GLU A 1097 -43.53 8.89 27.48
C GLU A 1097 -43.20 8.08 26.20
N SER A 1098 -44.06 8.24 25.20
CA SER A 1098 -44.25 7.34 24.06
C SER A 1098 -43.67 7.87 22.74
N TYR A 1099 -43.35 7.00 21.79
CA TYR A 1099 -43.63 7.26 20.37
C TYR A 1099 -44.08 6.00 19.62
N SER A 1100 -44.97 6.20 18.65
CA SER A 1100 -45.60 5.22 17.76
C SER A 1100 -44.84 5.04 16.45
N GLU A 1101 -45.01 3.92 15.76
CA GLU A 1101 -45.11 3.92 14.29
C GLU A 1101 -45.81 2.67 13.73
N ASP A 1102 -46.40 2.80 12.55
CA ASP A 1102 -47.26 1.82 11.89
C ASP A 1102 -46.51 0.80 10.99
N HIS A 1103 -47.20 -0.32 10.76
CA HIS A 1103 -46.97 -1.44 9.82
C HIS A 1103 -46.55 -1.07 8.38
N PRO A 1104 -46.03 -2.00 7.51
CA PRO A 1104 -46.51 -3.40 7.35
C PRO A 1104 -45.55 -4.54 6.91
N PHE A 1105 -45.97 -5.79 7.25
CA PHE A 1105 -45.85 -7.11 6.56
C PHE A 1105 -44.54 -7.55 5.83
N ASN A 1106 -44.19 -8.84 5.73
CA ASN A 1106 -45.00 -10.07 5.87
C ASN A 1106 -44.21 -11.29 6.40
N ASN A 1107 -44.94 -12.32 6.83
CA ASN A 1107 -44.42 -13.65 7.17
C ASN A 1107 -43.98 -14.43 5.90
N ASP A 1108 -43.04 -15.38 6.03
CA ASP A 1108 -43.38 -16.81 6.11
C ASP A 1108 -42.14 -17.75 6.16
N ASP A 1109 -42.25 -18.75 7.03
CA ASP A 1109 -41.72 -20.12 6.92
C ASP A 1109 -40.21 -20.46 6.73
N LYS A 1110 -39.78 -21.33 7.66
CA LYS A 1110 -38.78 -22.44 7.54
C LYS A 1110 -37.29 -22.11 7.69
N ILE A 1111 -36.83 -22.28 8.93
CA ILE A 1111 -35.50 -22.83 9.22
C ILE A 1111 -35.50 -24.32 8.80
N VAL A 1112 -34.56 -24.70 7.94
CA VAL A 1112 -34.17 -26.10 7.67
C VAL A 1112 -32.69 -26.22 8.00
N PHE A 1113 -32.32 -27.26 8.76
CA PHE A 1113 -30.93 -27.58 9.09
C PHE A 1113 -30.19 -28.14 7.87
N SER A 1114 -28.92 -27.75 7.69
CA SER A 1114 -27.77 -28.69 7.73
C SER A 1114 -26.47 -28.00 7.25
N ASP A 1115 -25.44 -28.12 8.09
CA ASP A 1115 -24.08 -28.61 7.82
C ASP A 1115 -23.17 -28.04 6.71
N ASP A 1116 -21.90 -27.92 7.15
CA ASP A 1116 -20.62 -28.10 6.45
C ASP A 1116 -19.82 -26.91 5.84
N ILE A 1117 -18.58 -26.84 6.37
CA ILE A 1117 -17.34 -26.10 6.01
C ILE A 1117 -17.26 -24.62 6.43
#